data_AF-A0A9E7VZW5-F1
#
_entry.id   AF-A0A9E7VZW5-F1
#
_cell.length_a   1.000
_cell.length_b   1.000
_cell.length_c   1.000
_cell.angle_alpha   90.00
_cell.angle_beta   90.00
_cell.angle_gamma   90.00
#
_symmetry.space_group_name_H-M   'P 1'
#
loop_
_entity.id
_entity.type
_entity.pdbx_description
1 polymer ?
#
loop_
_entity_poly.entity_id
_entity_poly.type
_entity_poly.pdbx_seq_one_letter_code
_entity_poly.pdbx_strand_id
1 'polypeptide(L)'
;MKLRTKSWLAVTATAGLVLGGVSPALATGTAGPTEHTDMGVNGDAVMEHLQKISDISTSHADEGFRALGTPGYEEAVEYVESTLEATGAFDVKRHAFDVESQDFGTVDVKVDGETVKVATASYTEGTTAPLTDLPVVLPVDDDNSDLAGGQLGCQASDFDDSAEGALVLVSRGECAFGDKTKAATEAGAAAVIIYNNDKANPDEELNATLGERMEGSAPTVTVTYNVGTELLEKVEAAGAEAGTESGSQTDAEAGLGQGADEADEADEAEGGQAEAQEAAALTADFTLETEFVTETTWNVIAETKAGDHDNVQMFGAHLDGVEEGPGVNDNGSGSAALLASAEALAEQPTEVDNAIRFGWWGAEEVGLVGSTEYVASLGDAELGKIKSYMNFDMIGSDNYIVGTLDSDGSDVPIPDGVNVPEGSAELEKVFTDYFADIDQPNVGTDFSGRSDYQAFIDNGIPASGLFSGADGTKTAEEAEMFGGTVGAKHDTNYHQATDTIENVSKESIDIFAPAIGFAVHTLAYDLTDAPTDPPTDPTTPPTDPTDPPTETPTEAPEERALSIDPKTIEAPDFVSEKGVQVAATGCTADTTATMTVTPNNGKIEKFEQTAEVAPTVLPDSESADSMHRWSTATSEPTTSPSTAKAEIR
;
A
#
# COMPACT_ATOMS: atom_id res chain seq x y z
N MET A 1 62.97 28.04 -3.05
CA MET A 1 64.27 28.62 -2.63
C MET A 1 64.35 30.06 -3.15
N LYS A 2 64.34 31.09 -2.27
CA LYS A 2 64.28 32.54 -2.59
C LYS A 2 62.97 33.02 -3.28
N LEU A 3 62.56 34.31 -3.29
CA LEU A 3 62.42 35.32 -2.20
C LEU A 3 61.79 36.65 -2.76
N ARG A 4 60.71 37.17 -2.14
CA ARG A 4 60.19 38.59 -2.21
C ARG A 4 59.64 39.05 -3.60
N THR A 5 58.86 40.14 -3.78
CA THR A 5 58.36 41.26 -2.93
C THR A 5 57.03 41.77 -3.56
N LYS A 6 55.88 41.95 -2.88
CA LYS A 6 55.43 43.02 -1.94
C LYS A 6 55.39 44.48 -2.49
N SER A 7 54.17 45.04 -2.66
CA SER A 7 53.75 46.48 -2.53
C SER A 7 52.26 46.65 -2.92
N TRP A 8 51.52 47.72 -2.58
CA TRP A 8 51.20 48.25 -1.24
C TRP A 8 49.89 49.10 -1.26
N LEU A 9 49.36 49.43 -0.07
CA LEU A 9 48.05 50.04 0.24
C LEU A 9 47.53 51.18 -0.68
N ALA A 10 46.20 51.25 -0.78
CA ALA A 10 45.42 52.49 -0.63
C ALA A 10 44.12 52.19 0.16
N VAL A 11 43.68 53.12 1.03
CA VAL A 11 42.48 52.98 1.87
C VAL A 11 41.63 54.23 1.72
N THR A 12 40.31 54.06 1.59
CA THR A 12 39.31 55.09 1.94
C THR A 12 38.19 54.44 2.74
N ALA A 13 37.89 55.00 3.90
CA ALA A 13 36.81 54.55 4.78
C ALA A 13 35.66 55.57 4.76
N THR A 14 34.43 55.10 4.95
CA THR A 14 33.29 55.93 5.31
C THR A 14 32.49 55.18 6.39
N ALA A 15 32.26 55.81 7.54
CA ALA A 15 31.60 55.16 8.67
C ALA A 15 30.09 55.42 8.67
N GLY A 16 29.30 54.36 8.84
CA GLY A 16 27.84 54.39 9.01
C GLY A 16 27.46 53.81 10.37
N LEU A 17 26.74 54.60 11.16
CA LEU A 17 26.45 54.43 12.59
C LEU A 17 25.92 53.04 13.02
N VAL A 18 26.35 52.56 14.19
CA VAL A 18 25.78 51.36 14.84
C VAL A 18 24.56 51.71 15.69
N LEU A 19 23.46 51.01 15.43
CA LEU A 19 22.45 50.58 16.41
C LEU A 19 22.21 49.08 16.13
N GLY A 20 22.04 48.20 17.11
CA GLY A 20 21.86 48.45 18.54
C GLY A 20 20.92 47.44 19.21
N GLY A 21 20.70 46.27 18.60
CA GLY A 21 19.91 45.16 19.15
C GLY A 21 20.83 44.10 19.75
N VAL A 22 20.52 43.66 20.97
CA VAL A 22 21.21 42.56 21.65
C VAL A 22 20.28 41.35 21.62
N SER A 23 20.46 40.47 20.65
CA SER A 23 19.93 39.11 20.75
C SER A 23 20.71 38.36 21.82
N PRO A 24 20.05 37.58 22.69
CA PRO A 24 20.77 36.74 23.66
C PRO A 24 21.56 35.67 22.90
N ALA A 25 22.77 35.36 23.37
CA ALA A 25 23.43 34.13 22.99
C ALA A 25 22.66 32.98 23.66
N LEU A 26 22.04 32.11 22.86
CA LEU A 26 21.56 30.83 23.36
C LEU A 26 22.77 30.00 23.78
N ALA A 27 22.66 29.36 24.96
CA ALA A 27 23.67 28.46 25.45
C ALA A 27 23.49 27.09 24.79
N THR A 28 24.59 26.43 24.48
CA THR A 28 24.65 25.04 24.00
C THR A 28 24.01 24.08 25.00
N GLY A 29 23.21 23.12 24.53
CA GLY A 29 22.92 21.90 25.29
C GLY A 29 21.48 21.37 25.26
N THR A 30 21.06 20.85 24.11
CA THR A 30 20.58 19.46 23.96
C THR A 30 21.02 19.00 22.56
N ALA A 31 21.41 17.73 22.42
CA ALA A 31 21.71 17.14 21.12
C ALA A 31 20.42 16.95 20.30
N GLY A 32 20.52 17.02 18.97
CA GLY A 32 19.55 16.41 18.07
C GLY A 32 19.97 14.98 17.70
N PRO A 33 19.17 14.24 16.90
CA PRO A 33 19.48 12.86 16.51
C PRO A 33 20.88 12.68 15.90
N THR A 34 21.33 13.70 15.17
CA THR A 34 22.62 13.76 14.46
C THR A 34 23.88 13.62 15.33
N GLU A 35 23.81 13.67 16.66
CA GLU A 35 24.99 13.37 17.50
C GLU A 35 25.21 11.85 17.71
N HIS A 36 24.25 10.98 17.40
CA HIS A 36 24.36 9.53 17.64
C HIS A 36 23.75 8.56 16.59
N THR A 37 22.95 9.00 15.61
CA THR A 37 22.28 8.10 14.63
C THR A 37 22.67 8.32 13.16
N ASP A 38 23.71 9.11 12.89
CA ASP A 38 24.16 9.42 11.53
C ASP A 38 25.13 8.34 10.99
N MET A 39 24.63 7.44 10.13
CA MET A 39 25.47 6.46 9.41
C MET A 39 26.28 7.09 8.26
N GLY A 40 26.09 8.38 7.96
CA GLY A 40 26.74 9.07 6.85
C GLY A 40 26.04 8.90 5.49
N VAL A 41 24.87 8.25 5.43
CA VAL A 41 24.08 8.14 4.20
C VAL A 41 23.64 9.53 3.75
N ASN A 42 23.94 9.86 2.50
CA ASN A 42 23.70 11.18 1.92
C ASN A 42 23.57 11.06 0.40
N GLY A 43 23.01 12.08 -0.25
CA GLY A 43 22.70 11.99 -1.67
C GLY A 43 23.92 11.92 -2.60
N ASP A 44 25.13 12.32 -2.20
CA ASP A 44 26.32 12.07 -3.05
C ASP A 44 26.64 10.56 -3.13
N ALA A 45 26.40 9.79 -2.05
CA ALA A 45 26.57 8.33 -2.06
C ALA A 45 25.48 7.63 -2.87
N VAL A 46 24.21 8.05 -2.70
CA VAL A 46 23.09 7.53 -3.50
C VAL A 46 23.30 7.80 -4.99
N MET A 47 23.73 9.00 -5.36
CA MET A 47 24.03 9.33 -6.77
C MET A 47 25.18 8.51 -7.37
N GLU A 48 26.11 7.95 -6.58
CA GLU A 48 27.17 7.06 -7.10
C GLU A 48 26.60 5.70 -7.53
N HIS A 49 25.76 5.06 -6.68
CA HIS A 49 25.05 3.85 -7.06
C HIS A 49 24.04 4.11 -8.18
N LEU A 50 23.32 5.24 -8.13
CA LEU A 50 22.31 5.61 -9.12
C LEU A 50 22.91 5.81 -10.51
N GLN A 51 24.09 6.45 -10.60
CA GLN A 51 24.83 6.54 -11.85
C GLN A 51 25.23 5.15 -12.37
N LYS A 52 25.65 4.21 -11.51
CA LYS A 52 25.98 2.85 -11.97
C LYS A 52 24.73 2.07 -12.42
N ILE A 53 23.60 2.20 -11.74
CA ILE A 53 22.31 1.59 -12.17
C ILE A 53 21.86 2.20 -13.51
N SER A 54 21.97 3.51 -13.68
CA SER A 54 21.73 4.20 -14.96
C SER A 54 22.69 3.76 -16.07
N ASP A 55 23.98 3.56 -15.77
CA ASP A 55 24.99 3.10 -16.72
C ASP A 55 24.71 1.65 -17.18
N ILE A 56 24.22 0.78 -16.29
CA ILE A 56 23.77 -0.58 -16.63
C ILE A 56 22.56 -0.47 -17.57
N SER A 57 21.50 0.20 -17.10
CA SER A 57 20.25 0.36 -17.82
C SER A 57 20.44 0.88 -19.25
N THR A 58 21.16 2.00 -19.38
CA THR A 58 21.40 2.63 -20.69
C THR A 58 22.37 1.85 -21.59
N SER A 59 23.18 0.92 -21.05
CA SER A 59 23.99 0.01 -21.88
C SER A 59 23.16 -1.08 -22.57
N HIS A 60 21.98 -1.40 -22.03
CA HIS A 60 21.01 -2.37 -22.55
C HIS A 60 19.77 -1.71 -23.17
N ALA A 61 19.87 -0.44 -23.60
CA ALA A 61 18.78 0.29 -24.23
C ALA A 61 18.27 -0.32 -25.57
N ASP A 62 19.10 -1.09 -26.28
CA ASP A 62 18.69 -1.89 -27.46
C ASP A 62 18.10 -3.27 -27.06
N GLU A 63 18.01 -3.59 -25.77
CA GLU A 63 17.67 -4.90 -25.18
C GLU A 63 16.66 -4.80 -24.00
N GLY A 64 15.90 -3.70 -23.88
CA GLY A 64 14.85 -3.52 -22.87
C GLY A 64 15.27 -2.86 -21.55
N PHE A 65 16.42 -2.17 -21.50
CA PHE A 65 16.92 -1.46 -20.30
C PHE A 65 17.12 -2.39 -19.09
N ARG A 66 16.28 -2.29 -18.05
CA ARG A 66 16.25 -3.21 -16.89
C ARG A 66 14.89 -3.90 -16.72
N ALA A 67 14.09 -3.98 -17.77
CA ALA A 67 12.79 -4.65 -17.70
C ALA A 67 12.92 -6.14 -17.36
N LEU A 68 11.80 -6.74 -16.97
CA LEU A 68 11.68 -8.16 -16.66
C LEU A 68 12.30 -9.03 -17.78
N GLY A 69 13.12 -10.01 -17.38
CA GLY A 69 13.79 -10.95 -18.31
C GLY A 69 14.99 -10.37 -19.08
N THR A 70 15.26 -9.06 -19.00
CA THR A 70 16.30 -8.41 -19.80
C THR A 70 17.72 -8.66 -19.28
N PRO A 71 18.76 -8.58 -20.15
CA PRO A 71 20.15 -8.66 -19.72
C PRO A 71 20.59 -7.55 -18.75
N GLY A 72 19.98 -6.37 -18.82
CA GLY A 72 20.30 -5.26 -17.93
C GLY A 72 19.66 -5.38 -16.54
N TYR A 73 18.55 -6.11 -16.40
CA TYR A 73 18.08 -6.53 -15.08
C TYR A 73 19.09 -7.49 -14.42
N GLU A 74 19.61 -8.46 -15.18
CA GLU A 74 20.61 -9.42 -14.68
C GLU A 74 21.95 -8.74 -14.32
N GLU A 75 22.49 -7.78 -15.10
CA GLU A 75 23.69 -7.02 -14.66
C GLU A 75 23.38 -6.12 -13.43
N ALA A 76 22.17 -5.59 -13.29
CA ALA A 76 21.77 -4.82 -12.10
C ALA A 76 21.70 -5.70 -10.85
N VAL A 77 21.15 -6.91 -10.97
CA VAL A 77 21.18 -7.95 -9.93
C VAL A 77 22.62 -8.33 -9.57
N GLU A 78 23.49 -8.65 -10.55
CA GLU A 78 24.91 -8.95 -10.30
C GLU A 78 25.64 -7.77 -9.61
N TYR A 79 25.28 -6.52 -9.92
CA TYR A 79 25.85 -5.33 -9.30
C TYR A 79 25.45 -5.17 -7.82
N VAL A 80 24.16 -5.34 -7.49
CA VAL A 80 23.67 -5.32 -6.10
C VAL A 80 24.31 -6.47 -5.31
N GLU A 81 24.28 -7.69 -5.85
CA GLU A 81 24.88 -8.87 -5.21
C GLU A 81 26.36 -8.67 -4.91
N SER A 82 27.16 -8.30 -5.91
CA SER A 82 28.62 -8.18 -5.76
C SER A 82 29.07 -7.01 -4.89
N THR A 83 28.28 -5.94 -4.81
CA THR A 83 28.49 -4.85 -3.84
C THR A 83 28.28 -5.35 -2.41
N LEU A 84 27.14 -5.98 -2.14
CA LEU A 84 26.79 -6.46 -0.80
C LEU A 84 27.68 -7.60 -0.31
N GLU A 85 28.05 -8.54 -1.20
CA GLU A 85 29.03 -9.60 -0.88
C GLU A 85 30.40 -9.02 -0.51
N ALA A 86 30.83 -7.92 -1.15
CA ALA A 86 32.14 -7.32 -0.90
C ALA A 86 32.27 -6.70 0.52
N THR A 87 31.16 -6.25 1.11
CA THR A 87 31.12 -5.84 2.53
C THR A 87 31.43 -7.00 3.49
N GLY A 88 31.06 -8.22 3.10
CA GLY A 88 31.09 -9.42 3.95
C GLY A 88 30.02 -9.47 5.05
N ALA A 89 29.23 -8.40 5.27
CA ALA A 89 28.27 -8.29 6.37
C ALA A 89 26.95 -9.05 6.13
N PHE A 90 26.55 -9.24 4.87
CA PHE A 90 25.25 -9.80 4.50
C PHE A 90 25.31 -11.26 4.02
N ASP A 91 24.30 -12.07 4.35
CA ASP A 91 23.98 -13.32 3.65
C ASP A 91 23.05 -13.01 2.47
N VAL A 92 23.65 -12.76 1.30
CA VAL A 92 22.97 -12.42 0.03
C VAL A 92 22.44 -13.68 -0.65
N LYS A 93 21.22 -13.61 -1.20
CA LYS A 93 20.52 -14.73 -1.87
C LYS A 93 19.62 -14.20 -2.98
N ARG A 94 19.56 -14.88 -4.11
CA ARG A 94 18.45 -14.73 -5.06
C ARG A 94 17.22 -15.49 -4.59
N HIS A 95 16.06 -14.83 -4.58
CA HIS A 95 14.76 -15.49 -4.46
C HIS A 95 14.20 -15.70 -5.87
N ALA A 96 14.13 -16.95 -6.32
CA ALA A 96 13.67 -17.32 -7.66
C ALA A 96 12.16 -17.55 -7.71
N PHE A 97 11.48 -16.97 -8.69
CA PHE A 97 10.06 -17.16 -8.95
C PHE A 97 9.76 -17.10 -10.46
N ASP A 98 8.64 -17.67 -10.87
CA ASP A 98 8.17 -17.64 -12.26
C ASP A 98 7.12 -16.53 -12.41
N VAL A 99 7.24 -15.72 -13.46
CA VAL A 99 6.29 -14.65 -13.81
C VAL A 99 5.59 -15.01 -15.11
N GLU A 100 4.28 -14.82 -15.18
CA GLU A 100 3.52 -14.90 -16.43
C GLU A 100 3.37 -13.49 -17.02
N SER A 101 4.15 -13.19 -18.06
CA SER A 101 4.01 -11.98 -18.87
C SER A 101 2.99 -12.18 -19.99
N GLN A 102 2.49 -11.08 -20.57
CA GLN A 102 1.44 -11.11 -21.57
C GLN A 102 1.81 -10.25 -22.80
N ASP A 103 1.99 -10.92 -23.94
CA ASP A 103 2.12 -10.30 -25.25
C ASP A 103 0.75 -10.06 -25.89
N PHE A 104 0.57 -8.89 -26.50
CA PHE A 104 -0.63 -8.54 -27.26
C PHE A 104 -0.35 -8.51 -28.77
N GLY A 105 -1.14 -9.27 -29.53
CA GLY A 105 -1.08 -9.35 -31.00
C GLY A 105 -2.04 -8.37 -31.67
N THR A 106 -2.91 -8.87 -32.56
CA THR A 106 -3.97 -8.05 -33.16
C THR A 106 -5.01 -7.62 -32.11
N VAL A 107 -5.14 -6.31 -31.92
CA VAL A 107 -6.26 -5.69 -31.20
C VAL A 107 -7.10 -4.91 -32.21
N ASP A 108 -8.34 -5.35 -32.43
CA ASP A 108 -9.28 -4.72 -33.38
C ASP A 108 -10.72 -4.85 -32.85
N VAL A 109 -11.24 -3.74 -32.32
CA VAL A 109 -12.61 -3.64 -31.80
C VAL A 109 -13.38 -2.62 -32.63
N LYS A 110 -14.59 -2.99 -33.07
CA LYS A 110 -15.51 -2.10 -33.80
C LYS A 110 -16.89 -2.16 -33.20
N VAL A 111 -17.61 -1.03 -33.23
CA VAL A 111 -19.01 -0.93 -32.83
C VAL A 111 -19.77 -0.16 -33.91
N ASP A 112 -20.87 -0.72 -34.42
CA ASP A 112 -21.56 -0.28 -35.66
C ASP A 112 -20.60 -0.17 -36.88
N GLY A 113 -19.59 -1.05 -36.93
CA GLY A 113 -18.54 -1.05 -37.96
C GLY A 113 -17.50 0.07 -37.84
N GLU A 114 -17.62 0.99 -36.88
CA GLU A 114 -16.62 2.02 -36.59
C GLU A 114 -15.56 1.48 -35.60
N THR A 115 -14.26 1.61 -35.93
CA THR A 115 -13.18 1.19 -35.04
C THR A 115 -13.13 2.04 -33.78
N VAL A 116 -13.17 1.39 -32.62
CA VAL A 116 -13.04 2.00 -31.29
C VAL A 116 -11.56 2.05 -30.92
N LYS A 117 -11.07 3.18 -30.37
CA LYS A 117 -9.75 3.21 -29.73
C LYS A 117 -9.88 2.57 -28.35
N VAL A 118 -9.15 1.46 -28.14
CA VAL A 118 -9.12 0.71 -26.89
C VAL A 118 -7.68 0.61 -26.37
N ALA A 119 -7.53 0.41 -25.07
CA ALA A 119 -6.30 -0.11 -24.45
C ALA A 119 -6.57 -1.53 -23.91
N THR A 120 -5.52 -2.30 -23.67
CA THR A 120 -5.64 -3.67 -23.14
C THR A 120 -5.65 -3.68 -21.61
N ALA A 121 -6.24 -4.71 -21.01
CA ALA A 121 -6.18 -4.95 -19.58
C ALA A 121 -5.24 -6.14 -19.29
N SER A 122 -4.27 -5.97 -18.39
CA SER A 122 -3.32 -7.03 -18.02
C SER A 122 -4.06 -8.23 -17.43
N TYR A 123 -3.60 -9.43 -17.77
CA TYR A 123 -4.20 -10.74 -17.46
C TYR A 123 -5.53 -11.06 -18.16
N THR A 124 -5.96 -10.28 -19.15
CA THR A 124 -7.12 -10.65 -19.99
C THR A 124 -6.85 -11.90 -20.82
N GLU A 125 -7.83 -12.80 -20.92
CA GLU A 125 -7.81 -13.81 -21.99
C GLU A 125 -8.01 -13.18 -23.38
N GLY A 126 -7.64 -13.94 -24.42
CA GLY A 126 -7.75 -13.53 -25.81
C GLY A 126 -8.86 -14.24 -26.60
N THR A 127 -9.26 -13.67 -27.73
CA THR A 127 -10.23 -14.28 -28.64
C THR A 127 -9.62 -15.49 -29.35
N THR A 128 -10.15 -16.69 -29.11
CA THR A 128 -9.72 -17.92 -29.81
C THR A 128 -10.00 -17.91 -31.33
N ALA A 129 -10.92 -17.04 -31.77
CA ALA A 129 -11.12 -16.59 -33.14
C ALA A 129 -11.85 -15.23 -33.11
N PRO A 130 -11.75 -14.38 -34.15
CA PRO A 130 -12.49 -13.13 -34.23
C PRO A 130 -13.99 -13.30 -33.96
N LEU A 131 -14.51 -12.50 -33.03
CA LEU A 131 -15.92 -12.41 -32.71
C LEU A 131 -16.56 -11.33 -33.60
N THR A 132 -17.77 -11.59 -34.10
CA THR A 132 -18.47 -10.72 -35.05
C THR A 132 -19.96 -10.67 -34.76
N ASP A 133 -20.62 -9.56 -35.10
CA ASP A 133 -22.05 -9.33 -34.88
C ASP A 133 -22.51 -9.50 -33.40
N LEU A 134 -21.62 -9.29 -32.43
CA LEU A 134 -21.94 -9.36 -30.99
C LEU A 134 -22.94 -8.26 -30.61
N PRO A 135 -24.09 -8.56 -29.98
CA PRO A 135 -24.94 -7.51 -29.40
C PRO A 135 -24.17 -6.73 -28.32
N VAL A 136 -24.26 -5.40 -28.32
CA VAL A 136 -23.72 -4.57 -27.24
C VAL A 136 -24.80 -4.30 -26.21
N VAL A 137 -24.56 -4.72 -24.96
CA VAL A 137 -25.53 -4.60 -23.85
C VAL A 137 -24.89 -3.95 -22.62
N LEU A 138 -25.74 -3.57 -21.66
CA LEU A 138 -25.39 -2.90 -20.42
C LEU A 138 -25.86 -3.74 -19.22
N PRO A 139 -25.20 -3.67 -18.06
CA PRO A 139 -25.78 -4.11 -16.79
C PRO A 139 -27.17 -3.51 -16.54
N VAL A 140 -28.04 -4.30 -15.91
CA VAL A 140 -29.48 -4.04 -15.72
C VAL A 140 -29.87 -3.53 -14.33
N ASP A 141 -28.96 -3.53 -13.35
CA ASP A 141 -29.26 -3.03 -12.00
C ASP A 141 -29.06 -1.51 -11.87
N ASP A 142 -29.96 -0.87 -11.12
CA ASP A 142 -30.05 0.57 -10.81
C ASP A 142 -30.59 0.76 -9.38
N ASP A 143 -30.17 -0.08 -8.42
CA ASP A 143 -30.35 0.19 -6.96
C ASP A 143 -29.37 1.30 -6.51
N ASN A 144 -29.56 2.47 -7.15
CA ASN A 144 -28.82 3.72 -7.17
C ASN A 144 -28.36 4.18 -5.77
N SER A 145 -27.17 3.73 -5.36
CA SER A 145 -26.63 3.94 -4.01
C SER A 145 -25.12 4.18 -3.95
N ASP A 146 -24.39 3.89 -5.02
CA ASP A 146 -23.03 4.37 -5.26
C ASP A 146 -23.05 5.88 -5.55
N LEU A 147 -22.04 6.61 -5.08
CA LEU A 147 -22.02 8.08 -5.19
C LEU A 147 -21.46 8.59 -6.53
N ALA A 148 -21.10 7.68 -7.44
CA ALA A 148 -20.51 7.99 -8.75
C ALA A 148 -21.54 7.95 -9.90
N GLY A 149 -22.45 6.96 -9.86
CA GLY A 149 -23.48 6.70 -10.87
C GLY A 149 -22.92 6.03 -12.13
N GLY A 150 -23.12 4.72 -12.27
CA GLY A 150 -22.79 3.98 -13.49
C GLY A 150 -23.19 2.51 -13.46
N GLN A 151 -23.27 1.89 -14.62
CA GLN A 151 -23.55 0.46 -14.76
C GLN A 151 -22.27 -0.33 -14.43
N LEU A 152 -22.09 -0.67 -13.16
CA LEU A 152 -20.80 -1.18 -12.66
C LEU A 152 -20.53 -2.65 -13.02
N GLY A 153 -21.55 -3.51 -13.07
CA GLY A 153 -21.39 -4.94 -13.39
C GLY A 153 -20.45 -5.67 -12.43
N CYS A 154 -20.60 -5.45 -11.12
CA CYS A 154 -19.72 -6.00 -10.09
C CYS A 154 -20.08 -7.45 -9.68
N GLN A 155 -21.31 -7.90 -9.95
CA GLN A 155 -21.78 -9.25 -9.64
C GLN A 155 -22.54 -9.84 -10.83
N ALA A 156 -22.58 -11.17 -10.95
CA ALA A 156 -23.30 -11.85 -12.03
C ALA A 156 -24.83 -11.61 -12.00
N SER A 157 -25.37 -11.10 -10.88
CA SER A 157 -26.75 -10.61 -10.74
C SER A 157 -27.05 -9.34 -11.50
N ASP A 158 -26.02 -8.57 -11.84
CA ASP A 158 -26.14 -7.24 -12.44
C ASP A 158 -26.42 -7.33 -13.96
N PHE A 159 -26.48 -8.57 -14.48
CA PHE A 159 -26.73 -8.94 -15.86
C PHE A 159 -27.97 -9.84 -15.94
N ASP A 160 -28.75 -9.74 -17.03
CA ASP A 160 -29.82 -10.69 -17.35
C ASP A 160 -29.45 -11.59 -18.53
N ASP A 161 -30.41 -12.41 -18.98
CA ASP A 161 -30.27 -13.33 -20.12
C ASP A 161 -29.77 -12.65 -21.44
N SER A 162 -29.77 -11.31 -21.54
CA SER A 162 -29.23 -10.59 -22.70
C SER A 162 -27.69 -10.52 -22.75
N ALA A 163 -27.00 -10.86 -21.66
CA ALA A 163 -25.54 -10.94 -21.62
C ALA A 163 -24.98 -12.20 -22.30
N GLU A 164 -25.77 -13.28 -22.46
CA GLU A 164 -25.28 -14.55 -23.03
C GLU A 164 -24.85 -14.36 -24.50
N GLY A 165 -23.53 -14.41 -24.75
CA GLY A 165 -22.93 -14.20 -26.07
C GLY A 165 -22.81 -12.74 -26.51
N ALA A 166 -23.07 -11.76 -25.64
CA ALA A 166 -22.97 -10.34 -25.92
C ALA A 166 -21.59 -9.73 -25.61
N LEU A 167 -21.33 -8.54 -26.14
CA LEU A 167 -20.32 -7.63 -25.61
C LEU A 167 -20.98 -6.78 -24.52
N VAL A 168 -20.44 -6.80 -23.30
CA VAL A 168 -20.93 -5.94 -22.21
C VAL A 168 -20.09 -4.68 -22.10
N LEU A 169 -20.74 -3.52 -21.96
CA LEU A 169 -20.11 -2.25 -21.63
C LEU A 169 -20.35 -1.92 -20.15
N VAL A 170 -19.28 -1.79 -19.37
CA VAL A 170 -19.33 -1.58 -17.92
C VAL A 170 -18.49 -0.38 -17.49
N SER A 171 -18.90 0.32 -16.43
CA SER A 171 -18.19 1.51 -15.94
C SER A 171 -17.12 1.17 -14.90
N ARG A 172 -15.98 1.87 -14.94
CA ARG A 172 -15.05 1.97 -13.81
C ARG A 172 -15.78 2.53 -12.58
N GLY A 173 -15.54 1.96 -11.41
CA GLY A 173 -16.22 2.33 -10.17
C GLY A 173 -15.67 1.54 -8.99
N GLU A 174 -16.52 1.27 -8.00
CA GLU A 174 -16.13 0.82 -6.65
C GLU A 174 -15.60 -0.63 -6.56
N CYS A 175 -15.78 -1.46 -7.59
CA CYS A 175 -15.28 -2.84 -7.64
C CYS A 175 -14.14 -3.03 -8.67
N ALA A 176 -13.27 -4.00 -8.42
CA ALA A 176 -12.08 -4.27 -9.22
C ALA A 176 -12.41 -4.70 -10.67
N PHE A 177 -11.45 -4.48 -11.59
CA PHE A 177 -11.62 -4.87 -13.00
C PHE A 177 -11.76 -6.37 -13.18
N GLY A 178 -11.01 -7.17 -12.40
CA GLY A 178 -11.15 -8.63 -12.37
C GLY A 178 -12.55 -9.09 -12.00
N ASP A 179 -13.15 -8.52 -10.94
CA ASP A 179 -14.53 -8.85 -10.53
C ASP A 179 -15.55 -8.53 -11.63
N LYS A 180 -15.38 -7.43 -12.37
CA LYS A 180 -16.26 -7.07 -13.50
C LYS A 180 -16.16 -8.08 -14.63
N THR A 181 -14.95 -8.43 -15.05
CA THR A 181 -14.72 -9.43 -16.10
C THR A 181 -15.24 -10.81 -15.69
N LYS A 182 -15.05 -11.18 -14.41
CA LYS A 182 -15.57 -12.41 -13.82
C LYS A 182 -17.09 -12.45 -13.78
N ALA A 183 -17.74 -11.39 -13.29
CA ALA A 183 -19.19 -11.27 -13.25
C ALA A 183 -19.82 -11.36 -14.66
N ALA A 184 -19.23 -10.67 -15.63
CA ALA A 184 -19.62 -10.76 -17.04
C ALA A 184 -19.41 -12.18 -17.61
N THR A 185 -18.30 -12.84 -17.28
CA THR A 185 -18.01 -14.22 -17.69
C THR A 185 -19.03 -15.20 -17.10
N GLU A 186 -19.36 -15.06 -15.81
CA GLU A 186 -20.36 -15.88 -15.11
C GLU A 186 -21.79 -15.66 -15.68
N ALA A 187 -22.07 -14.46 -16.20
CA ALA A 187 -23.29 -14.15 -16.97
C ALA A 187 -23.25 -14.59 -18.45
N GLY A 188 -22.12 -15.14 -18.92
CA GLY A 188 -21.98 -15.68 -20.28
C GLY A 188 -21.59 -14.66 -21.37
N ALA A 189 -21.06 -13.49 -21.00
CA ALA A 189 -20.57 -12.49 -21.95
C ALA A 189 -19.45 -13.05 -22.86
N ALA A 190 -19.46 -12.64 -24.13
CA ALA A 190 -18.44 -13.00 -25.12
C ALA A 190 -17.26 -12.03 -25.15
N ALA A 191 -17.44 -10.79 -24.68
CA ALA A 191 -16.40 -9.77 -24.55
C ALA A 191 -16.80 -8.68 -23.55
N VAL A 192 -15.82 -7.93 -23.01
CA VAL A 192 -16.01 -6.85 -22.04
C VAL A 192 -15.31 -5.57 -22.51
N ILE A 193 -15.99 -4.43 -22.44
CA ILE A 193 -15.37 -3.09 -22.49
C ILE A 193 -15.58 -2.40 -21.15
N ILE A 194 -14.49 -2.00 -20.49
CA ILE A 194 -14.52 -1.20 -19.26
C ILE A 194 -14.20 0.26 -19.59
N TYR A 195 -15.13 1.18 -19.34
CA TYR A 195 -14.87 2.61 -19.61
C TYR A 195 -14.42 3.40 -18.37
N ASN A 196 -13.46 4.31 -18.58
CA ASN A 196 -12.94 5.20 -17.55
C ASN A 196 -14.02 6.15 -17.02
N ASN A 197 -13.96 6.48 -15.73
CA ASN A 197 -14.94 7.35 -15.07
C ASN A 197 -14.40 8.75 -14.74
N ASP A 198 -13.11 9.03 -15.01
CA ASP A 198 -12.51 10.36 -14.80
C ASP A 198 -13.08 11.39 -15.79
N LYS A 199 -13.80 12.37 -15.23
CA LYS A 199 -14.44 13.51 -15.92
C LYS A 199 -13.55 14.75 -15.99
N ALA A 200 -12.43 14.78 -15.23
CA ALA A 200 -11.42 15.83 -15.28
C ALA A 200 -10.39 15.56 -16.39
N ASN A 201 -10.02 14.30 -16.60
CA ASN A 201 -9.08 13.84 -17.62
C ASN A 201 -9.76 12.92 -18.66
N PRO A 202 -10.74 13.41 -19.45
CA PRO A 202 -11.68 12.54 -20.17
C PRO A 202 -11.09 11.79 -21.38
N ASP A 203 -9.88 12.16 -21.80
CA ASP A 203 -9.09 11.50 -22.86
C ASP A 203 -7.95 10.63 -22.29
N GLU A 204 -7.82 10.50 -20.96
CA GLU A 204 -6.78 9.69 -20.31
C GLU A 204 -7.10 8.18 -20.44
N GLU A 205 -6.08 7.42 -20.84
CA GLU A 205 -6.20 5.99 -21.11
C GLU A 205 -6.29 5.21 -19.80
N LEU A 206 -7.17 4.22 -19.76
CA LEU A 206 -7.39 3.42 -18.55
C LEU A 206 -6.44 2.22 -18.54
N ASN A 207 -5.25 2.42 -18.01
CA ASN A 207 -4.38 1.32 -17.60
C ASN A 207 -5.14 0.48 -16.55
N ALA A 208 -5.26 -0.82 -16.79
CA ALA A 208 -6.00 -1.73 -15.92
C ALA A 208 -5.33 -3.10 -15.87
N THR A 209 -5.38 -3.71 -14.69
CA THR A 209 -5.07 -5.13 -14.49
C THR A 209 -6.33 -5.84 -13.99
N LEU A 210 -6.53 -7.10 -14.41
CA LEU A 210 -7.56 -7.97 -13.83
C LEU A 210 -7.15 -8.58 -12.48
N GLY A 211 -5.94 -8.28 -11.99
CA GLY A 211 -5.37 -8.79 -10.74
C GLY A 211 -4.67 -10.13 -10.94
N GLU A 212 -5.41 -11.15 -11.38
CA GLU A 212 -4.87 -12.48 -11.72
C GLU A 212 -5.45 -12.98 -13.05
N ARG A 213 -4.77 -13.95 -13.68
CA ARG A 213 -5.23 -14.58 -14.92
C ARG A 213 -6.35 -15.59 -14.67
N MET A 214 -7.55 -15.24 -15.13
CA MET A 214 -8.72 -16.12 -15.10
C MET A 214 -8.81 -16.96 -16.39
N GLU A 215 -8.22 -18.16 -16.41
CA GLU A 215 -8.21 -19.04 -17.60
C GLU A 215 -9.62 -19.28 -18.15
N GLY A 216 -9.85 -18.82 -19.40
CA GLY A 216 -11.14 -18.92 -20.09
C GLY A 216 -12.16 -17.83 -19.76
N SER A 217 -11.77 -16.70 -19.14
CA SER A 217 -12.65 -15.54 -18.96
C SER A 217 -13.00 -14.84 -20.28
N ALA A 218 -14.00 -13.96 -20.24
CA ALA A 218 -14.32 -13.09 -21.36
C ALA A 218 -13.15 -12.12 -21.66
N PRO A 219 -12.74 -11.96 -22.94
CA PRO A 219 -11.68 -11.03 -23.31
C PRO A 219 -12.10 -9.58 -23.04
N THR A 220 -11.20 -8.82 -22.42
CA THR A 220 -11.47 -7.52 -21.80
C THR A 220 -10.53 -6.46 -22.34
N VAL A 221 -11.09 -5.30 -22.70
CA VAL A 221 -10.34 -4.08 -23.06
C VAL A 221 -10.90 -2.87 -22.33
N THR A 222 -10.14 -1.79 -22.28
CA THR A 222 -10.56 -0.52 -21.66
C THR A 222 -10.70 0.60 -22.68
N VAL A 223 -11.47 1.64 -22.33
CA VAL A 223 -11.62 2.87 -23.14
C VAL A 223 -11.60 4.13 -22.26
N THR A 224 -11.24 5.27 -22.85
CA THR A 224 -11.29 6.58 -22.19
C THR A 224 -12.73 6.97 -21.83
N TYR A 225 -12.92 7.97 -20.96
CA TYR A 225 -14.25 8.44 -20.57
C TYR A 225 -15.05 8.97 -21.78
N ASN A 226 -14.41 9.72 -22.68
CA ASN A 226 -15.05 10.21 -23.90
C ASN A 226 -15.54 9.05 -24.79
N VAL A 227 -14.69 8.05 -25.05
CA VAL A 227 -15.07 6.89 -25.88
C VAL A 227 -16.16 6.05 -25.21
N GLY A 228 -16.08 5.86 -23.89
CA GLY A 228 -17.10 5.15 -23.11
C GLY A 228 -18.47 5.82 -23.15
N THR A 229 -18.51 7.15 -23.03
CA THR A 229 -19.76 7.90 -23.10
C THR A 229 -20.35 7.95 -24.51
N GLU A 230 -19.53 8.04 -25.57
CA GLU A 230 -20.01 7.88 -26.96
C GLU A 230 -20.58 6.48 -27.22
N LEU A 231 -20.01 5.42 -26.64
CA LEU A 231 -20.56 4.07 -26.73
C LEU A 231 -21.87 3.92 -25.93
N LEU A 232 -21.95 4.47 -24.73
CA LEU A 232 -23.15 4.45 -23.90
C LEU A 232 -24.33 5.15 -24.60
N GLU A 233 -24.12 6.35 -25.15
CA GLU A 233 -25.15 7.06 -25.93
C GLU A 233 -25.64 6.24 -27.14
N LYS A 234 -24.76 5.51 -27.82
CA LYS A 234 -25.13 4.60 -28.93
C LYS A 234 -26.01 3.42 -28.45
N VAL A 235 -25.68 2.80 -27.32
CA VAL A 235 -26.45 1.65 -26.79
C VAL A 235 -27.83 2.09 -26.27
N GLU A 236 -27.89 3.19 -25.51
CA GLU A 236 -29.15 3.77 -25.04
C GLU A 236 -30.07 4.16 -26.21
N ALA A 237 -29.52 4.75 -27.28
CA ALA A 237 -30.28 5.10 -28.47
C ALA A 237 -30.86 3.87 -29.18
N ALA A 238 -30.08 2.80 -29.36
CA ALA A 238 -30.56 1.56 -29.98
C ALA A 238 -31.69 0.90 -29.13
N GLY A 239 -31.54 0.87 -27.80
CA GLY A 239 -32.59 0.40 -26.88
C GLY A 239 -33.86 1.25 -26.94
N ALA A 240 -33.73 2.58 -27.08
CA ALA A 240 -34.87 3.48 -27.20
C ALA A 240 -35.64 3.29 -28.51
N GLU A 241 -34.96 3.08 -29.65
CA GLU A 241 -35.64 2.79 -30.92
C GLU A 241 -36.39 1.45 -30.85
N ALA A 242 -35.76 0.38 -30.32
CA ALA A 242 -36.41 -0.91 -30.09
C ALA A 242 -37.65 -0.82 -29.17
N GLY A 243 -37.60 0.01 -28.13
CA GLY A 243 -38.72 0.21 -27.21
C GLY A 243 -39.94 0.92 -27.81
N THR A 244 -39.78 1.73 -28.86
CA THR A 244 -40.87 2.59 -29.37
C THR A 244 -41.89 1.89 -30.29
N GLU A 245 -41.52 0.80 -30.98
CA GLU A 245 -42.47 0.05 -31.83
C GLU A 245 -43.55 -0.70 -31.04
N SER A 246 -43.29 -1.04 -29.77
CA SER A 246 -44.22 -1.78 -28.90
C SER A 246 -45.41 -0.93 -28.40
N GLY A 247 -45.26 0.41 -28.43
CA GLY A 247 -46.09 1.35 -27.65
C GLY A 247 -47.33 1.93 -28.35
N SER A 248 -48.15 1.15 -29.07
CA SER A 248 -49.34 1.72 -29.77
C SER A 248 -50.59 0.83 -29.87
N GLN A 249 -51.21 0.52 -28.72
CA GLN A 249 -52.67 0.28 -28.65
C GLN A 249 -53.27 0.87 -27.37
N THR A 250 -54.52 1.34 -27.45
CA THR A 250 -55.27 2.12 -26.43
C THR A 250 -54.69 3.53 -26.17
N ASP A 251 -55.47 4.60 -25.97
CA ASP A 251 -56.91 4.76 -25.72
C ASP A 251 -57.58 5.83 -26.61
N ALA A 252 -58.88 5.69 -26.88
CA ALA A 252 -59.71 6.73 -27.53
C ALA A 252 -61.24 6.57 -27.29
N GLU A 253 -61.71 6.76 -26.05
CA GLU A 253 -63.16 6.95 -25.80
C GLU A 253 -63.59 8.42 -26.03
N ALA A 254 -64.47 8.68 -27.01
CA ALA A 254 -65.64 9.57 -26.91
C ALA A 254 -66.34 9.81 -28.27
N GLY A 255 -67.67 9.61 -28.35
CA GLY A 255 -68.47 10.13 -29.48
C GLY A 255 -69.77 9.39 -29.78
N LEU A 256 -70.91 9.90 -29.29
CA LEU A 256 -72.24 9.35 -29.61
C LEU A 256 -72.79 9.95 -30.92
N GLY A 257 -73.24 9.11 -31.85
CA GLY A 257 -73.98 9.54 -33.05
C GLY A 257 -74.76 8.39 -33.71
N GLN A 258 -76.07 8.52 -33.82
CA GLN A 258 -76.93 7.56 -34.53
C GLN A 258 -77.26 8.06 -35.95
N GLY A 259 -77.18 7.16 -36.93
CA GLY A 259 -77.67 7.37 -38.29
C GLY A 259 -77.36 6.17 -39.15
N ALA A 260 -78.35 5.64 -39.87
CA ALA A 260 -78.20 4.53 -40.80
C ALA A 260 -78.85 4.88 -42.14
N ASP A 261 -78.20 4.52 -43.24
CA ASP A 261 -78.79 4.11 -44.52
C ASP A 261 -77.71 3.45 -45.40
N GLU A 262 -78.09 2.99 -46.60
CA GLU A 262 -77.45 1.85 -47.29
C GLU A 262 -76.37 2.20 -48.33
N ALA A 263 -75.42 1.25 -48.51
CA ALA A 263 -74.68 0.84 -49.72
C ALA A 263 -73.89 1.85 -50.60
N ASP A 264 -72.65 1.47 -50.96
CA ASP A 264 -72.32 1.08 -52.35
C ASP A 264 -71.09 0.13 -52.41
N GLU A 265 -70.65 -0.27 -53.61
CA GLU A 265 -69.72 -1.38 -53.89
C GLU A 265 -68.20 -1.13 -53.66
N ALA A 266 -67.43 -2.20 -53.87
CA ALA A 266 -66.02 -2.41 -53.55
C ALA A 266 -64.98 -1.69 -54.42
N ASP A 267 -63.73 -1.67 -53.94
CA ASP A 267 -62.53 -1.82 -54.77
C ASP A 267 -61.52 -2.76 -54.06
N GLU A 268 -60.57 -3.34 -54.78
CA GLU A 268 -59.69 -4.40 -54.26
C GLU A 268 -58.45 -3.87 -53.52
N ALA A 269 -58.11 -4.48 -52.39
CA ALA A 269 -56.91 -4.18 -51.64
C ALA A 269 -55.75 -5.10 -52.07
N GLU A 270 -54.81 -4.58 -52.86
CA GLU A 270 -53.50 -5.23 -53.03
C GLU A 270 -52.73 -5.18 -51.70
N GLY A 271 -52.44 -6.35 -51.15
CA GLY A 271 -51.71 -6.48 -49.89
C GLY A 271 -50.23 -6.17 -50.06
N GLY A 272 -49.87 -4.90 -49.92
CA GLY A 272 -48.48 -4.50 -49.68
C GLY A 272 -48.03 -5.06 -48.32
N GLN A 273 -47.16 -6.06 -48.34
CA GLN A 273 -46.46 -6.49 -47.13
C GLN A 273 -45.51 -5.37 -46.71
N ALA A 274 -45.81 -4.70 -45.60
CA ALA A 274 -44.78 -4.01 -44.86
C ALA A 274 -43.89 -5.09 -44.23
N GLU A 275 -42.66 -5.18 -44.69
CA GLU A 275 -41.61 -5.88 -43.93
C GLU A 275 -41.39 -5.05 -42.67
N ALA A 276 -41.59 -5.64 -41.49
CA ALA A 276 -41.24 -4.99 -40.24
C ALA A 276 -39.71 -4.88 -40.22
N GLN A 277 -39.21 -3.65 -40.26
CA GLN A 277 -37.78 -3.40 -40.22
C GLN A 277 -37.35 -3.44 -38.76
N GLU A 278 -36.98 -4.64 -38.31
CA GLU A 278 -36.45 -4.94 -36.98
C GLU A 278 -35.39 -3.90 -36.61
N ALA A 279 -35.57 -3.24 -35.46
CA ALA A 279 -34.65 -2.21 -34.99
C ALA A 279 -33.26 -2.81 -34.81
N ALA A 280 -32.26 -2.21 -35.47
CA ALA A 280 -30.90 -2.72 -35.42
C ALA A 280 -30.32 -2.51 -34.02
N ALA A 281 -30.22 -3.60 -33.25
CA ALA A 281 -29.41 -3.60 -32.02
C ALA A 281 -27.97 -3.21 -32.38
N LEU A 282 -27.31 -2.45 -31.50
CA LEU A 282 -25.93 -2.06 -31.70
C LEU A 282 -25.05 -3.32 -31.68
N THR A 283 -24.28 -3.57 -32.75
CA THR A 283 -23.40 -4.74 -32.85
C THR A 283 -21.91 -4.37 -32.79
N ALA A 284 -21.10 -5.33 -32.38
CA ALA A 284 -19.65 -5.21 -32.31
C ALA A 284 -18.91 -6.38 -33.00
N ASP A 285 -17.76 -6.05 -33.59
CA ASP A 285 -16.70 -7.00 -33.93
C ASP A 285 -15.59 -6.86 -32.89
N PHE A 286 -15.02 -7.97 -32.43
CA PHE A 286 -13.99 -7.97 -31.39
C PHE A 286 -12.91 -9.01 -31.71
N THR A 287 -11.66 -8.57 -31.79
CA THR A 287 -10.46 -9.42 -31.91
C THR A 287 -9.40 -8.92 -30.93
N LEU A 288 -8.88 -9.83 -30.12
CA LEU A 288 -7.81 -9.60 -29.16
C LEU A 288 -6.93 -10.85 -29.14
N GLU A 289 -5.79 -10.83 -29.82
CA GLU A 289 -4.80 -11.90 -29.76
C GLU A 289 -3.90 -11.71 -28.53
N THR A 290 -3.72 -12.75 -27.72
CA THR A 290 -2.89 -12.75 -26.51
C THR A 290 -1.98 -13.98 -26.50
N GLU A 291 -0.71 -13.82 -26.16
CA GLU A 291 0.18 -14.93 -25.82
C GLU A 291 0.71 -14.72 -24.39
N PHE A 292 0.52 -15.73 -23.53
CA PHE A 292 1.04 -15.71 -22.16
C PHE A 292 2.36 -16.49 -22.12
N VAL A 293 3.41 -15.85 -21.59
CA VAL A 293 4.77 -16.39 -21.55
C VAL A 293 5.21 -16.49 -20.10
N THR A 294 5.68 -17.67 -19.68
CA THR A 294 6.20 -17.87 -18.32
C THR A 294 7.73 -17.79 -18.32
N GLU A 295 8.29 -16.83 -17.60
CA GLU A 295 9.74 -16.64 -17.46
C GLU A 295 10.17 -16.63 -15.98
N THR A 296 11.30 -17.27 -15.66
CA THR A 296 11.85 -17.27 -14.30
C THR A 296 12.71 -16.01 -14.08
N THR A 297 12.42 -15.24 -13.02
CA THR A 297 13.21 -14.08 -12.59
C THR A 297 13.61 -14.20 -11.11
N TRP A 298 14.26 -13.18 -10.55
CA TRP A 298 14.79 -13.20 -9.19
C TRP A 298 14.71 -11.86 -8.46
N ASN A 299 14.32 -11.87 -7.17
CA ASN A 299 14.61 -10.77 -6.25
C ASN A 299 16.01 -10.98 -5.64
N VAL A 300 16.69 -9.91 -5.21
CA VAL A 300 17.88 -10.00 -4.36
C VAL A 300 17.49 -9.75 -2.91
N ILE A 301 17.72 -10.74 -2.04
CA ILE A 301 17.47 -10.65 -0.60
C ILE A 301 18.82 -10.68 0.13
N ALA A 302 19.10 -9.66 0.94
CA ALA A 302 20.33 -9.55 1.72
C ALA A 302 20.03 -9.30 3.20
N GLU A 303 20.39 -10.24 4.06
CA GLU A 303 20.17 -10.15 5.51
C GLU A 303 21.48 -9.99 6.27
N THR A 304 21.53 -9.13 7.29
CA THR A 304 22.72 -8.98 8.15
C THR A 304 23.05 -10.29 8.86
N LYS A 305 24.33 -10.65 8.93
CA LYS A 305 24.84 -11.81 9.70
C LYS A 305 24.88 -11.58 11.23
N ALA A 306 24.29 -10.47 11.68
CA ALA A 306 24.21 -10.00 13.05
C ALA A 306 22.80 -9.44 13.30
N GLY A 307 22.43 -9.33 14.58
CA GLY A 307 21.06 -9.05 15.02
C GLY A 307 20.26 -10.31 15.33
N ASP A 308 19.12 -10.13 15.99
CA ASP A 308 18.16 -11.20 16.22
C ASP A 308 17.40 -11.53 14.93
N HIS A 309 17.68 -12.70 14.36
CA HIS A 309 17.02 -13.21 13.15
C HIS A 309 15.57 -13.65 13.38
N ASP A 310 15.08 -13.75 14.63
CA ASP A 310 13.66 -13.90 14.94
C ASP A 310 12.96 -12.52 15.13
N ASN A 311 13.72 -11.41 15.02
CA ASN A 311 13.26 -10.02 15.06
C ASN A 311 13.77 -9.19 13.85
N VAL A 312 13.28 -9.52 12.66
CA VAL A 312 13.71 -8.92 11.39
C VAL A 312 12.98 -7.61 11.11
N GLN A 313 13.74 -6.56 10.79
CA GLN A 313 13.22 -5.29 10.25
C GLN A 313 13.59 -5.24 8.77
N MET A 314 12.60 -5.08 7.89
CA MET A 314 12.81 -5.20 6.45
C MET A 314 12.68 -3.86 5.72
N PHE A 315 13.50 -3.67 4.69
CA PHE A 315 13.50 -2.49 3.83
C PHE A 315 13.54 -2.94 2.36
N GLY A 316 12.86 -2.23 1.46
CA GLY A 316 12.82 -2.63 0.05
C GLY A 316 12.53 -1.51 -0.95
N ALA A 317 12.87 -1.83 -2.20
CA ALA A 317 12.65 -1.05 -3.41
C ALA A 317 12.72 -2.03 -4.60
N HIS A 318 12.01 -1.79 -5.70
CA HIS A 318 12.17 -2.61 -6.89
C HIS A 318 13.39 -2.18 -7.73
N LEU A 319 13.95 -3.12 -8.48
CA LEU A 319 15.23 -2.97 -9.20
C LEU A 319 15.05 -3.01 -10.73
N ASP A 320 13.91 -3.49 -11.19
CA ASP A 320 13.48 -3.43 -12.59
C ASP A 320 13.05 -2.01 -12.97
N GLY A 321 12.40 -1.89 -14.12
CA GLY A 321 11.86 -0.67 -14.72
C GLY A 321 11.19 -1.03 -16.05
N VAL A 322 10.32 -0.19 -16.59
CA VAL A 322 9.67 -0.46 -17.89
C VAL A 322 10.60 -0.54 -19.12
N GLU A 323 10.15 -1.17 -20.22
CA GLU A 323 10.88 -1.20 -21.49
C GLU A 323 10.98 0.17 -22.17
N GLU A 324 10.06 1.09 -21.87
CA GLU A 324 9.98 2.43 -22.45
C GLU A 324 11.18 3.32 -22.13
N GLY A 325 11.93 3.05 -21.05
CA GLY A 325 12.97 3.96 -20.59
C GLY A 325 13.97 3.38 -19.58
N PRO A 326 14.98 4.17 -19.17
CA PRO A 326 16.06 3.64 -18.35
C PRO A 326 15.75 3.48 -16.86
N GLY A 327 14.57 3.89 -16.38
CA GLY A 327 14.11 3.67 -14.99
C GLY A 327 15.11 4.15 -13.94
N VAL A 328 15.55 5.40 -14.02
CA VAL A 328 16.58 5.96 -13.13
C VAL A 328 15.96 6.54 -11.86
N ASN A 329 14.96 7.41 -11.94
CA ASN A 329 14.11 7.67 -10.77
C ASN A 329 13.37 6.38 -10.36
N ASP A 330 12.91 5.63 -11.36
CA ASP A 330 11.80 4.68 -11.28
C ASP A 330 12.26 3.23 -11.56
N ASN A 331 12.56 2.39 -10.57
CA ASN A 331 12.91 2.71 -9.18
C ASN A 331 14.42 2.52 -8.95
N GLY A 332 15.23 3.00 -9.89
CA GLY A 332 16.68 3.08 -9.70
C GLY A 332 17.07 3.90 -8.46
N SER A 333 16.27 4.92 -8.10
CA SER A 333 16.56 5.86 -7.02
C SER A 333 16.39 5.25 -5.62
N GLY A 334 15.28 4.53 -5.37
CA GLY A 334 15.06 3.78 -4.13
C GLY A 334 16.06 2.62 -4.03
N SER A 335 16.26 1.87 -5.11
CA SER A 335 17.29 0.82 -5.20
C SER A 335 18.70 1.31 -4.84
N ALA A 336 19.09 2.50 -5.30
CA ALA A 336 20.37 3.13 -5.00
C ALA A 336 20.48 3.60 -3.54
N ALA A 337 19.41 4.14 -2.97
CA ALA A 337 19.39 4.58 -1.56
C ALA A 337 19.41 3.40 -0.58
N LEU A 338 18.73 2.30 -0.94
CA LEU A 338 18.77 1.04 -0.22
C LEU A 338 20.20 0.48 -0.18
N LEU A 339 20.91 0.51 -1.32
CA LEU A 339 22.27 -0.01 -1.45
C LEU A 339 23.29 0.83 -0.68
N ALA A 340 23.21 2.17 -0.80
CA ALA A 340 24.02 3.09 -0.01
C ALA A 340 23.82 2.91 1.50
N SER A 341 22.59 2.65 1.94
CA SER A 341 22.25 2.44 3.34
C SER A 341 22.74 1.08 3.85
N ALA A 342 22.73 0.05 3.01
CA ALA A 342 23.28 -1.26 3.34
C ALA A 342 24.82 -1.24 3.49
N GLU A 343 25.55 -0.55 2.59
CA GLU A 343 26.99 -0.36 2.77
C GLU A 343 27.31 0.49 4.03
N ALA A 344 26.57 1.58 4.27
CA ALA A 344 26.76 2.41 5.45
C ALA A 344 26.44 1.67 6.77
N LEU A 345 25.47 0.74 6.77
CA LEU A 345 25.21 -0.14 7.91
C LEU A 345 26.36 -1.14 8.13
N ALA A 346 26.96 -1.66 7.06
CA ALA A 346 28.08 -2.60 7.13
C ALA A 346 29.39 -1.97 7.65
N GLU A 347 29.56 -0.64 7.58
CA GLU A 347 30.69 0.06 8.20
C GLU A 347 30.51 0.32 9.72
N GLN A 348 29.35 0.04 10.31
CA GLN A 348 29.08 0.37 11.72
C GLN A 348 29.92 -0.46 12.71
N PRO A 349 30.35 0.14 13.85
CA PRO A 349 31.34 -0.48 14.75
C PRO A 349 30.75 -1.47 15.76
N THR A 350 29.47 -1.77 15.67
CA THR A 350 28.66 -2.50 16.65
C THR A 350 27.90 -3.65 15.99
N GLU A 351 27.72 -4.76 16.72
CA GLU A 351 26.69 -5.74 16.35
C GLU A 351 25.32 -5.07 16.54
N VAL A 352 24.47 -5.13 15.52
CA VAL A 352 23.09 -4.63 15.57
C VAL A 352 22.24 -5.52 16.47
N ASP A 353 21.18 -4.99 17.06
CA ASP A 353 20.29 -5.74 17.96
C ASP A 353 19.25 -6.53 17.16
N ASN A 354 18.72 -5.93 16.08
CA ASN A 354 17.73 -6.53 15.19
C ASN A 354 18.39 -6.95 13.87
N ALA A 355 17.97 -8.07 13.28
CA ALA A 355 18.44 -8.43 11.95
C ALA A 355 17.81 -7.49 10.90
N ILE A 356 18.64 -6.86 10.06
CA ILE A 356 18.18 -6.03 8.95
C ILE A 356 18.16 -6.86 7.68
N ARG A 357 17.01 -6.85 7.00
CA ARG A 357 16.82 -7.50 5.70
C ARG A 357 16.53 -6.45 4.64
N PHE A 358 17.32 -6.45 3.57
CA PHE A 358 17.09 -5.64 2.38
C PHE A 358 16.52 -6.53 1.26
N GLY A 359 15.52 -6.03 0.55
CA GLY A 359 14.93 -6.66 -0.63
C GLY A 359 14.99 -5.74 -1.85
N TRP A 360 15.63 -6.20 -2.91
CA TRP A 360 15.52 -5.61 -4.24
C TRP A 360 14.58 -6.48 -5.06
N TRP A 361 13.40 -5.94 -5.37
CA TRP A 361 12.34 -6.68 -6.03
C TRP A 361 12.52 -6.70 -7.56
N GLY A 362 11.80 -7.60 -8.22
CA GLY A 362 11.65 -7.65 -9.67
C GLY A 362 10.23 -8.00 -10.04
N ALA A 363 9.82 -7.68 -11.27
CA ALA A 363 8.43 -7.79 -11.71
C ALA A 363 7.45 -7.00 -10.82
N GLU A 364 7.89 -5.85 -10.28
CA GLU A 364 6.98 -4.88 -9.64
C GLU A 364 6.07 -4.28 -10.73
N GLU A 365 6.71 -3.81 -11.81
CA GLU A 365 6.14 -3.10 -12.97
C GLU A 365 5.01 -3.84 -13.69
N VAL A 366 4.90 -5.16 -13.48
CA VAL A 366 3.88 -6.03 -14.08
C VAL A 366 2.82 -6.50 -13.07
N GLY A 367 2.89 -6.08 -11.80
CA GLY A 367 1.89 -6.35 -10.78
C GLY A 367 2.41 -6.81 -9.41
N LEU A 368 3.47 -6.18 -8.87
CA LEU A 368 4.03 -6.48 -7.54
C LEU A 368 4.47 -7.94 -7.35
N VAL A 369 4.84 -8.62 -8.44
CA VAL A 369 4.94 -10.08 -8.45
C VAL A 369 6.10 -10.57 -7.59
N GLY A 370 7.24 -9.87 -7.57
CA GLY A 370 8.41 -10.26 -6.80
C GLY A 370 8.25 -10.19 -5.29
N SER A 371 7.67 -9.12 -4.76
CA SER A 371 7.35 -9.02 -3.33
C SER A 371 6.23 -9.98 -2.94
N THR A 372 5.20 -10.13 -3.78
CA THR A 372 4.10 -11.07 -3.57
C THR A 372 4.58 -12.53 -3.50
N GLU A 373 5.34 -12.99 -4.50
CA GLU A 373 5.92 -14.34 -4.51
C GLU A 373 6.92 -14.55 -3.36
N TYR A 374 7.70 -13.52 -3.00
CA TYR A 374 8.58 -13.60 -1.85
C TYR A 374 7.80 -13.84 -0.55
N VAL A 375 6.77 -13.03 -0.28
CA VAL A 375 5.93 -13.17 0.91
C VAL A 375 5.19 -14.51 0.90
N ALA A 376 4.64 -14.94 -0.24
CA ALA A 376 4.00 -16.25 -0.40
C ALA A 376 4.95 -17.45 -0.21
N SER A 377 6.26 -17.27 -0.48
CA SER A 377 7.28 -18.30 -0.21
C SER A 377 7.55 -18.51 1.29
N LEU A 378 7.25 -17.51 2.13
CA LEU A 378 7.47 -17.55 3.57
C LEU A 378 6.30 -18.23 4.29
N GLY A 379 6.51 -19.45 4.77
CA GLY A 379 5.57 -20.05 5.74
C GLY A 379 5.51 -19.24 7.04
N ASP A 380 4.38 -19.32 7.75
CA ASP A 380 3.98 -18.49 8.90
C ASP A 380 5.12 -18.20 9.91
N ALA A 381 5.96 -19.21 10.17
CA ALA A 381 7.04 -19.16 11.15
C ALA A 381 8.27 -18.35 10.71
N GLU A 382 8.50 -18.14 9.42
CA GLU A 382 9.53 -17.23 8.88
C GLU A 382 8.93 -15.85 8.57
N LEU A 383 7.67 -15.81 8.10
CA LEU A 383 6.92 -14.58 7.88
C LEU A 383 6.80 -13.77 9.18
N GLY A 384 6.36 -14.39 10.27
CA GLY A 384 6.20 -13.77 11.59
C GLY A 384 7.51 -13.34 12.29
N LYS A 385 8.67 -13.50 11.63
CA LYS A 385 9.93 -12.90 12.07
C LYS A 385 10.10 -11.47 11.58
N ILE A 386 9.51 -11.14 10.43
CA ILE A 386 9.46 -9.77 9.91
C ILE A 386 8.47 -8.98 10.77
N LYS A 387 8.89 -7.86 11.36
CA LYS A 387 8.02 -6.99 12.19
C LYS A 387 7.68 -5.66 11.53
N SER A 388 8.43 -5.29 10.50
CA SER A 388 8.25 -4.05 9.75
C SER A 388 8.70 -4.25 8.30
N TYR A 389 8.08 -3.49 7.40
CA TYR A 389 8.55 -3.29 6.04
C TYR A 389 8.58 -1.80 5.68
N MET A 390 9.76 -1.31 5.27
CA MET A 390 9.97 0.08 4.88
C MET A 390 10.21 0.18 3.38
N ASN A 391 9.29 0.81 2.66
CA ASN A 391 9.32 0.90 1.20
C ASN A 391 9.91 2.23 0.72
N PHE A 392 10.80 2.17 -0.27
CA PHE A 392 11.34 3.37 -0.92
C PHE A 392 11.11 3.30 -2.42
N ASP A 393 10.25 4.19 -2.89
CA ASP A 393 9.89 4.28 -4.29
C ASP A 393 10.02 5.70 -4.80
N MET A 394 10.45 5.85 -6.06
CA MET A 394 10.69 7.12 -6.76
C MET A 394 11.06 8.27 -5.81
N ILE A 395 12.29 8.31 -5.29
CA ILE A 395 12.74 9.33 -4.32
C ILE A 395 13.43 10.54 -4.98
N GLY A 396 13.44 10.62 -6.31
CA GLY A 396 14.22 11.57 -7.11
C GLY A 396 13.43 12.41 -8.12
N SER A 397 12.10 12.54 -8.02
CA SER A 397 11.24 13.15 -9.05
C SER A 397 11.56 14.62 -9.36
N ASP A 398 11.43 15.05 -10.62
CA ASP A 398 11.86 16.38 -11.07
C ASP A 398 11.02 17.54 -10.49
N ASN A 399 9.77 17.25 -10.11
CA ASN A 399 8.80 18.17 -9.51
C ASN A 399 8.31 17.63 -8.15
N TYR A 400 9.24 17.03 -7.38
CA TYR A 400 9.00 16.25 -6.16
C TYR A 400 8.09 16.88 -5.10
N ILE A 401 7.38 16.02 -4.36
CA ILE A 401 6.93 16.26 -2.98
C ILE A 401 7.91 15.60 -2.00
N VAL A 402 7.81 15.92 -0.70
CA VAL A 402 8.43 15.11 0.35
C VAL A 402 7.33 14.29 1.02
N GLY A 403 7.06 13.09 0.48
CA GLY A 403 5.96 12.22 0.91
C GLY A 403 6.38 11.17 1.94
N THR A 404 5.50 10.94 2.93
CA THR A 404 5.55 9.82 3.89
C THR A 404 4.28 8.98 3.74
N LEU A 405 4.36 7.65 3.83
CA LEU A 405 3.16 6.79 3.76
C LEU A 405 2.27 6.96 5.01
N ASP A 406 1.17 7.68 4.84
CA ASP A 406 0.21 8.06 5.88
C ASP A 406 -0.57 6.82 6.34
N SER A 407 -0.27 6.39 7.56
CA SER A 407 -0.68 5.12 8.13
C SER A 407 -1.75 5.26 9.20
N ASP A 408 -1.98 6.47 9.73
CA ASP A 408 -3.07 6.78 10.67
C ASP A 408 -4.25 7.54 10.02
N GLY A 409 -4.08 8.00 8.78
CA GLY A 409 -5.07 8.68 7.96
C GLY A 409 -5.26 10.16 8.31
N SER A 410 -4.20 10.84 8.77
CA SER A 410 -4.27 12.20 9.33
C SER A 410 -4.15 13.33 8.29
N ASP A 411 -3.42 13.11 7.21
CA ASP A 411 -3.25 14.04 6.07
C ASP A 411 -4.11 13.60 4.87
N VAL A 412 -4.12 12.30 4.56
CA VAL A 412 -4.90 11.67 3.48
C VAL A 412 -5.73 10.48 4.01
N PRO A 413 -6.98 10.29 3.55
CA PRO A 413 -7.81 9.18 4.04
C PRO A 413 -7.29 7.84 3.51
N ILE A 414 -7.12 6.86 4.40
CA ILE A 414 -6.84 5.46 4.02
C ILE A 414 -7.92 4.97 3.03
N PRO A 415 -7.56 4.42 1.85
CA PRO A 415 -8.54 4.01 0.85
C PRO A 415 -9.46 2.88 1.31
N ASP A 416 -10.70 2.88 0.82
CA ASP A 416 -11.68 1.84 1.15
C ASP A 416 -11.18 0.44 0.73
N GLY A 417 -11.18 -0.49 1.68
CA GLY A 417 -10.69 -1.87 1.50
C GLY A 417 -9.25 -2.10 1.95
N VAL A 418 -8.42 -1.05 2.09
CA VAL A 418 -7.02 -1.18 2.53
C VAL A 418 -6.94 -1.43 4.04
N ASN A 419 -6.24 -2.48 4.45
CA ASN A 419 -6.04 -2.85 5.85
C ASN A 419 -4.60 -2.53 6.30
N VAL A 420 -4.37 -1.30 6.77
CA VAL A 420 -3.10 -0.88 7.36
C VAL A 420 -2.90 -1.57 8.73
N PRO A 421 -1.80 -2.33 8.98
CA PRO A 421 -1.64 -3.10 10.22
C PRO A 421 -1.29 -2.27 11.49
N GLU A 422 -1.58 -2.85 12.66
CA GLU A 422 -1.21 -2.30 13.99
C GLU A 422 0.32 -2.18 14.10
N GLY A 423 0.85 -0.95 14.17
CA GLY A 423 2.28 -0.64 14.16
C GLY A 423 2.75 0.24 12.99
N SER A 424 1.96 0.38 11.92
CA SER A 424 2.36 1.17 10.74
C SER A 424 2.50 2.67 11.05
N ALA A 425 1.60 3.21 11.87
CA ALA A 425 1.70 4.60 12.35
C ALA A 425 2.96 4.84 13.19
N GLU A 426 3.39 3.87 14.00
CA GLU A 426 4.66 3.93 14.72
C GLU A 426 5.88 3.89 13.78
N LEU A 427 5.79 3.23 12.61
CA LEU A 427 6.83 3.24 11.57
C LEU A 427 6.84 4.58 10.80
N GLU A 428 5.69 5.09 10.40
CA GLU A 428 5.54 6.41 9.76
C GLU A 428 6.20 7.51 10.61
N LYS A 429 6.02 7.45 11.93
CA LYS A 429 6.61 8.39 12.86
C LYS A 429 8.15 8.43 12.87
N VAL A 430 8.83 7.39 12.39
CA VAL A 430 10.29 7.41 12.17
C VAL A 430 10.66 8.49 11.15
N PHE A 431 9.81 8.76 10.16
CA PHE A 431 10.02 9.80 9.15
C PHE A 431 9.41 11.15 9.55
N THR A 432 8.18 11.19 10.08
CA THR A 432 7.55 12.48 10.45
C THR A 432 8.34 13.21 11.52
N ASP A 433 8.82 12.49 12.53
CA ASP A 433 9.56 13.10 13.65
C ASP A 433 10.99 13.45 13.23
N TYR A 434 11.60 12.65 12.34
CA TYR A 434 12.89 12.99 11.71
C TYR A 434 12.82 14.30 10.92
N PHE A 435 11.83 14.42 10.02
CA PHE A 435 11.67 15.63 9.20
C PHE A 435 11.31 16.86 10.06
N ALA A 436 10.49 16.68 11.11
CA ALA A 436 10.19 17.74 12.08
C ALA A 436 11.44 18.23 12.84
N ASP A 437 12.33 17.31 13.27
CA ASP A 437 13.57 17.65 14.00
C ASP A 437 14.60 18.41 13.15
N ILE A 438 14.48 18.38 11.81
CA ILE A 438 15.33 19.15 10.87
C ILE A 438 14.63 20.36 10.22
N ASP A 439 13.46 20.77 10.72
CA ASP A 439 12.61 21.85 10.16
C ASP A 439 12.19 21.61 8.66
N GLN A 440 12.14 20.35 8.20
CA GLN A 440 11.78 19.98 6.82
C GLN A 440 10.27 19.67 6.72
N PRO A 441 9.51 20.37 5.85
CA PRO A 441 8.13 19.99 5.53
C PRO A 441 8.06 18.60 4.87
N ASN A 442 6.98 17.88 5.15
CA ASN A 442 6.56 16.65 4.48
C ASN A 442 5.03 16.65 4.35
N VAL A 443 4.47 15.69 3.64
CA VAL A 443 3.02 15.47 3.47
C VAL A 443 2.69 13.98 3.47
N GLY A 444 1.52 13.62 3.99
CA GLY A 444 0.97 12.28 3.85
C GLY A 444 0.76 11.86 2.38
N THR A 445 1.07 10.61 2.08
CA THR A 445 0.83 9.93 0.80
C THR A 445 0.10 8.61 1.04
N ASP A 446 -0.81 8.24 0.14
CA ASP A 446 -1.76 7.16 0.37
C ASP A 446 -1.20 5.76 0.08
N PHE A 447 -1.70 4.78 0.84
CA PHE A 447 -1.55 3.35 0.54
C PHE A 447 -2.42 2.97 -0.69
N SER A 448 -1.99 3.45 -1.85
CA SER A 448 -2.64 3.27 -3.16
C SER A 448 -2.52 1.86 -3.74
N GLY A 449 -1.70 0.99 -3.15
CA GLY A 449 -1.44 -0.38 -3.62
C GLY A 449 -0.58 -0.46 -4.89
N ARG A 450 0.21 0.59 -5.17
CA ARG A 450 1.07 0.74 -6.36
C ARG A 450 2.58 0.66 -6.04
N SER A 451 2.97 -0.18 -5.08
CA SER A 451 4.36 -0.53 -4.80
C SER A 451 4.41 -1.70 -3.79
N ASP A 452 5.58 -2.31 -3.63
CA ASP A 452 5.80 -3.59 -2.94
C ASP A 452 5.30 -3.67 -1.48
N TYR A 453 5.03 -2.54 -0.81
CA TYR A 453 4.44 -2.54 0.54
C TYR A 453 3.10 -3.28 0.61
N GLN A 454 2.35 -3.36 -0.50
CA GLN A 454 1.03 -3.99 -0.55
C GLN A 454 1.10 -5.46 -0.12
N ALA A 455 2.07 -6.22 -0.64
CA ALA A 455 2.29 -7.63 -0.32
C ALA A 455 2.54 -7.87 1.18
N PHE A 456 3.14 -6.90 1.87
CA PHE A 456 3.42 -6.97 3.31
C PHE A 456 2.18 -6.62 4.15
N ILE A 457 1.43 -5.57 3.81
CA ILE A 457 0.24 -5.18 4.59
C ILE A 457 -0.92 -6.18 4.45
N ASP A 458 -1.10 -6.79 3.28
CA ASP A 458 -2.10 -7.86 3.07
C ASP A 458 -1.80 -9.12 3.89
N ASN A 459 -0.52 -9.31 4.25
CA ASN A 459 -0.05 -10.38 5.13
C ASN A 459 0.12 -9.92 6.60
N GLY A 460 -0.37 -8.73 6.94
CA GLY A 460 -0.41 -8.20 8.31
C GLY A 460 0.92 -7.70 8.86
N ILE A 461 1.93 -7.50 8.02
CA ILE A 461 3.21 -6.90 8.42
C ILE A 461 3.07 -5.36 8.38
N PRO A 462 3.31 -4.66 9.50
CA PRO A 462 3.29 -3.20 9.53
C PRO A 462 4.25 -2.59 8.53
N ALA A 463 3.84 -1.53 7.84
CA ALA A 463 4.62 -0.90 6.79
C ALA A 463 4.55 0.62 6.82
N SER A 464 5.60 1.27 6.34
CA SER A 464 5.60 2.69 5.96
C SER A 464 6.68 2.90 4.89
N GLY A 465 6.99 4.15 4.54
CA GLY A 465 7.89 4.44 3.42
C GLY A 465 7.97 5.91 3.06
N LEU A 466 8.80 6.17 2.06
CA LEU A 466 9.05 7.50 1.50
C LEU A 466 8.83 7.49 -0.02
N PHE A 467 8.19 8.55 -0.52
CA PHE A 467 7.81 8.70 -1.93
C PHE A 467 7.95 10.17 -2.35
N SER A 468 8.56 10.44 -3.51
CA SER A 468 8.70 11.82 -4.01
C SER A 468 7.63 12.22 -5.04
N GLY A 469 6.70 11.32 -5.36
CA GLY A 469 5.53 11.55 -6.20
C GLY A 469 5.76 11.21 -7.67
N ALA A 470 4.76 10.58 -8.28
CA ALA A 470 4.75 10.12 -9.66
C ALA A 470 3.78 10.94 -10.53
N ASP A 471 2.65 10.33 -10.92
CA ASP A 471 1.65 10.95 -11.79
C ASP A 471 0.60 11.83 -11.07
N GLY A 472 0.80 12.09 -9.78
CA GLY A 472 0.08 13.13 -9.02
C GLY A 472 0.36 14.53 -9.60
N THR A 473 -0.55 15.50 -9.39
CA THR A 473 -0.41 16.86 -9.95
C THR A 473 -0.06 17.87 -8.86
N LYS A 474 1.06 18.59 -9.04
CA LYS A 474 1.58 19.58 -8.09
C LYS A 474 0.54 20.65 -7.73
N THR A 475 0.12 20.69 -6.46
CA THR A 475 -0.79 21.73 -5.94
C THR A 475 -0.08 23.05 -5.69
N ALA A 476 -0.83 24.11 -5.39
CA ALA A 476 -0.25 25.42 -5.07
C ALA A 476 0.39 25.42 -3.67
N GLU A 477 -0.19 24.63 -2.77
CA GLU A 477 0.22 24.42 -1.39
C GLU A 477 1.54 23.62 -1.32
N GLU A 478 1.64 22.50 -2.05
CA GLU A 478 2.93 21.80 -2.24
C GLU A 478 3.99 22.69 -2.87
N ALA A 479 3.63 23.57 -3.81
CA ALA A 479 4.59 24.48 -4.43
C ALA A 479 5.04 25.64 -3.51
N GLU A 480 4.31 25.91 -2.42
CA GLU A 480 4.79 26.80 -1.35
C GLU A 480 5.75 26.07 -0.39
N MET A 481 5.64 24.74 -0.25
CA MET A 481 6.49 23.90 0.61
C MET A 481 7.77 23.39 -0.08
N PHE A 482 7.65 22.89 -1.31
CA PHE A 482 8.70 22.17 -2.06
C PHE A 482 9.14 22.89 -3.35
N GLY A 483 8.38 23.90 -3.80
CA GLY A 483 8.65 24.59 -5.06
C GLY A 483 8.13 23.83 -6.29
N GLY A 484 8.92 23.81 -7.36
CA GLY A 484 8.52 23.18 -8.63
C GLY A 484 7.45 23.97 -9.41
N THR A 485 6.61 23.27 -10.17
CA THR A 485 5.62 23.84 -11.12
C THR A 485 4.21 23.35 -10.83
N VAL A 486 3.36 24.25 -10.32
CA VAL A 486 1.92 24.01 -10.08
C VAL A 486 1.22 23.58 -11.37
N GLY A 487 0.45 22.49 -11.30
CA GLY A 487 -0.29 21.95 -12.45
C GLY A 487 0.54 21.11 -13.43
N ALA A 488 1.81 20.80 -13.11
CA ALA A 488 2.56 19.71 -13.74
C ALA A 488 2.50 18.44 -12.86
N LYS A 489 2.79 17.28 -13.45
CA LYS A 489 2.93 15.99 -12.75
C LYS A 489 4.11 16.06 -11.74
N HIS A 490 4.11 15.25 -10.68
CA HIS A 490 5.18 15.24 -9.65
C HIS A 490 6.50 14.68 -10.16
N ASP A 491 6.44 13.67 -11.03
CA ASP A 491 7.48 13.38 -12.00
C ASP A 491 6.93 13.60 -13.42
N THR A 492 7.66 14.35 -14.23
CA THR A 492 7.34 14.53 -15.65
C THR A 492 7.87 13.40 -16.55
N ASN A 493 8.63 12.45 -15.99
CA ASN A 493 9.39 11.40 -16.69
C ASN A 493 8.96 9.96 -16.35
N TYR A 494 8.07 9.78 -15.37
CA TYR A 494 7.46 8.51 -14.97
C TYR A 494 7.07 7.65 -16.20
N HIS A 495 7.50 6.38 -16.23
CA HIS A 495 7.34 5.40 -17.32
C HIS A 495 7.70 5.94 -18.73
N GLN A 496 8.75 6.76 -18.88
CA GLN A 496 9.17 7.31 -20.17
C GLN A 496 10.67 7.17 -20.45
N ALA A 497 11.02 7.19 -21.74
CA ALA A 497 12.40 7.30 -22.25
C ALA A 497 13.18 8.55 -21.77
N THR A 498 12.55 9.44 -21.03
CA THR A 498 13.19 10.62 -20.41
C THR A 498 13.46 10.45 -18.91
N ASP A 499 13.16 9.31 -18.29
CA ASP A 499 13.68 9.02 -16.95
C ASP A 499 15.17 8.66 -17.02
N THR A 500 16.00 9.70 -17.07
CA THR A 500 17.45 9.61 -17.15
C THR A 500 18.11 10.32 -15.97
N ILE A 501 19.37 9.97 -15.69
CA ILE A 501 20.18 10.58 -14.62
C ILE A 501 20.31 12.12 -14.72
N GLU A 502 20.06 12.72 -15.90
CA GLU A 502 20.03 14.17 -16.07
C GLU A 502 18.74 14.86 -15.59
N ASN A 503 17.63 14.12 -15.44
CA ASN A 503 16.32 14.65 -15.03
C ASN A 503 16.00 14.38 -13.55
N VAL A 504 16.68 13.44 -12.90
CA VAL A 504 16.57 13.18 -11.46
C VAL A 504 16.91 14.43 -10.62
N SER A 505 16.00 14.78 -9.71
CA SER A 505 16.20 15.84 -8.72
C SER A 505 17.17 15.41 -7.62
N LYS A 506 18.45 15.81 -7.74
CA LYS A 506 19.41 15.65 -6.63
C LYS A 506 18.94 16.35 -5.35
N GLU A 507 18.15 17.42 -5.44
CA GLU A 507 17.61 18.10 -4.25
C GLU A 507 16.65 17.19 -3.48
N SER A 508 15.83 16.41 -4.19
CA SER A 508 15.00 15.34 -3.61
C SER A 508 15.87 14.24 -2.98
N ILE A 509 16.85 13.72 -3.73
CA ILE A 509 17.78 12.68 -3.23
C ILE A 509 18.56 13.14 -1.97
N ASP A 510 18.96 14.42 -1.91
CA ASP A 510 19.66 15.01 -0.76
C ASP A 510 18.75 15.17 0.48
N ILE A 511 17.42 15.20 0.32
CA ILE A 511 16.44 15.20 1.41
C ILE A 511 16.13 13.77 1.89
N PHE A 512 15.86 12.85 0.95
CA PHE A 512 15.41 11.49 1.27
C PHE A 512 16.55 10.57 1.76
N ALA A 513 17.75 10.63 1.17
CA ALA A 513 18.82 9.69 1.50
C ALA A 513 19.23 9.67 2.99
N PRO A 514 19.37 10.82 3.68
CA PRO A 514 19.64 10.83 5.13
C PRO A 514 18.48 10.28 5.98
N ALA A 515 17.23 10.46 5.55
CA ALA A 515 16.05 9.92 6.25
C ALA A 515 15.97 8.39 6.14
N ILE A 516 16.31 7.83 4.97
CA ILE A 516 16.40 6.39 4.74
C ILE A 516 17.50 5.79 5.62
N GLY A 517 18.70 6.39 5.63
CA GLY A 517 19.79 5.98 6.51
C GLY A 517 19.44 6.07 8.01
N PHE A 518 18.71 7.11 8.41
CA PHE A 518 18.20 7.26 9.77
C PHE A 518 17.22 6.15 10.16
N ALA A 519 16.28 5.77 9.28
CA ALA A 519 15.34 4.68 9.53
C ALA A 519 16.04 3.31 9.63
N VAL A 520 16.99 3.04 8.72
CA VAL A 520 17.83 1.83 8.77
C VAL A 520 18.59 1.74 10.10
N HIS A 521 19.21 2.82 10.56
CA HIS A 521 19.87 2.86 11.86
C HIS A 521 18.86 2.67 13.02
N THR A 522 17.74 3.38 12.99
CA THR A 522 16.76 3.43 14.08
C THR A 522 16.06 2.10 14.31
N LEU A 523 15.88 1.29 13.26
CA LEU A 523 15.32 -0.05 13.39
C LEU A 523 16.39 -1.15 13.58
N ALA A 524 17.66 -0.91 13.21
CA ALA A 524 18.75 -1.86 13.45
C ALA A 524 19.12 -2.01 14.93
N TYR A 525 19.02 -0.92 15.69
CA TYR A 525 19.38 -0.88 17.11
C TYR A 525 18.15 -0.83 18.01
N ASP A 526 18.20 -1.56 19.13
CA ASP A 526 17.22 -1.42 20.20
C ASP A 526 17.55 -0.13 20.97
N LEU A 527 16.86 0.96 20.62
CA LEU A 527 17.05 2.26 21.25
C LEU A 527 16.41 2.36 22.66
N THR A 528 15.98 1.26 23.28
CA THR A 528 15.65 1.26 24.71
C THR A 528 16.92 1.43 25.56
N ASP A 529 16.81 2.18 26.66
CA ASP A 529 17.94 2.45 27.56
C ASP A 529 18.55 1.15 28.09
N ALA A 530 19.75 0.78 27.58
CA ALA A 530 20.49 -0.39 28.01
C ALA A 530 20.60 -0.45 29.56
N PRO A 531 20.30 -1.59 30.21
CA PRO A 531 20.12 -1.66 31.66
C PRO A 531 21.27 -1.02 32.45
N THR A 532 20.97 0.07 33.15
CA THR A 532 21.98 0.91 33.86
C THR A 532 22.65 0.23 35.07
N ASP A 533 22.30 -1.02 35.36
CA ASP A 533 22.97 -1.84 36.37
C ASP A 533 24.38 -2.26 35.88
N PRO A 534 25.46 -1.89 36.61
CA PRO A 534 26.81 -2.21 36.18
C PRO A 534 27.06 -3.73 36.22
N PRO A 535 27.77 -4.30 35.21
CA PRO A 535 27.91 -5.74 35.08
C PRO A 535 28.55 -6.37 36.34
N THR A 536 27.87 -7.37 36.90
CA THR A 536 28.29 -8.03 38.14
C THR A 536 29.54 -8.88 37.93
N ASP A 537 30.69 -8.30 38.30
CA ASP A 537 32.05 -8.86 38.42
C ASP A 537 32.26 -10.31 37.88
N PRO A 538 32.94 -10.50 36.74
CA PRO A 538 33.15 -11.81 36.11
C PRO A 538 34.24 -12.65 36.82
N THR A 539 34.00 -13.01 38.08
CA THR A 539 34.95 -13.76 38.92
C THR A 539 34.50 -15.16 39.34
N THR A 540 33.37 -15.65 38.81
CA THR A 540 32.89 -17.03 39.06
C THR A 540 33.18 -17.94 37.85
N PRO A 541 34.12 -18.92 37.94
CA PRO A 541 34.32 -19.91 36.88
C PRO A 541 33.16 -20.91 36.80
N PRO A 542 32.86 -21.49 35.62
CA PRO A 542 31.86 -22.55 35.50
C PRO A 542 32.26 -23.78 36.32
N THR A 543 31.29 -24.41 36.97
CA THR A 543 31.49 -25.61 37.81
C THR A 543 31.14 -26.92 37.08
N ASP A 544 31.76 -28.00 37.53
CA ASP A 544 31.90 -29.29 36.84
C ASP A 544 30.55 -30.08 36.74
N PRO A 545 30.06 -30.47 35.55
CA PRO A 545 28.73 -31.06 35.37
C PRO A 545 28.68 -32.54 35.79
N THR A 546 28.61 -32.81 37.11
CA THR A 546 28.71 -34.19 37.64
C THR A 546 27.71 -34.62 38.73
N ASP A 547 26.78 -33.77 39.18
CA ASP A 547 25.72 -34.17 40.12
C ASP A 547 24.39 -34.57 39.43
N PRO A 548 23.75 -35.71 39.80
CA PRO A 548 22.56 -36.23 39.11
C PRO A 548 21.22 -35.71 39.68
N PRO A 549 20.14 -35.68 38.87
CA PRO A 549 18.84 -35.14 39.29
C PRO A 549 18.15 -36.01 40.36
N THR A 550 17.71 -35.36 41.44
CA THR A 550 17.02 -35.96 42.59
C THR A 550 16.01 -34.92 43.12
N GLU A 551 14.72 -34.90 42.77
CA GLU A 551 13.75 -35.99 42.74
C GLU A 551 12.78 -35.95 41.52
N THR A 552 11.64 -36.64 41.59
CA THR A 552 10.74 -37.02 40.47
C THR A 552 9.37 -36.36 40.63
N PRO A 553 8.68 -35.93 39.54
CA PRO A 553 7.58 -34.97 39.64
C PRO A 553 6.33 -35.51 40.33
N THR A 554 5.64 -34.61 41.05
CA THR A 554 4.27 -34.81 41.50
C THR A 554 3.36 -33.94 40.63
N GLU A 555 2.38 -34.59 40.00
CA GLU A 555 1.32 -34.01 39.16
C GLU A 555 1.78 -33.35 37.84
N ALA A 556 1.50 -34.06 36.75
CA ALA A 556 1.43 -33.54 35.39
C ALA A 556 -0.07 -33.47 34.99
N PRO A 557 -0.41 -32.85 33.85
CA PRO A 557 -0.93 -31.49 33.79
C PRO A 557 -2.46 -31.43 33.84
N GLU A 558 -3.01 -30.29 34.28
CA GLU A 558 -4.39 -29.90 33.98
C GLU A 558 -4.45 -28.48 33.41
N GLU A 559 -4.48 -28.41 32.09
CA GLU A 559 -5.14 -27.31 31.39
C GLU A 559 -6.61 -27.25 31.86
N ARG A 560 -7.06 -26.09 32.37
CA ARG A 560 -8.46 -25.86 32.75
C ARG A 560 -8.92 -24.53 32.19
N ALA A 561 -9.87 -24.60 31.26
CA ALA A 561 -10.36 -23.46 30.50
C ALA A 561 -10.94 -22.34 31.38
N LEU A 562 -10.65 -21.09 30.98
CA LEU A 562 -11.42 -19.90 31.36
C LEU A 562 -12.82 -19.99 30.75
N SER A 563 -13.73 -20.64 31.46
CA SER A 563 -15.15 -20.71 31.11
C SER A 563 -15.82 -19.35 31.39
N ILE A 564 -15.67 -18.40 30.47
CA ILE A 564 -16.56 -17.24 30.39
C ILE A 564 -17.98 -17.77 30.17
N ASP A 565 -18.92 -17.44 31.07
CA ASP A 565 -20.35 -17.72 30.90
C ASP A 565 -20.94 -16.63 30.00
N PRO A 566 -21.22 -16.89 28.71
CA PRO A 566 -21.46 -15.84 27.74
C PRO A 566 -22.87 -15.27 27.89
N LYS A 567 -22.98 -14.24 28.71
CA LYS A 567 -24.13 -13.32 28.66
C LYS A 567 -23.91 -12.36 27.51
N THR A 568 -24.92 -12.25 26.65
CA THR A 568 -25.00 -11.18 25.65
C THR A 568 -24.85 -9.83 26.36
N ILE A 569 -23.80 -9.09 25.98
CA ILE A 569 -23.64 -7.69 26.36
C ILE A 569 -24.43 -6.88 25.34
N GLU A 570 -25.32 -6.02 25.80
CA GLU A 570 -26.23 -5.27 24.94
C GLU A 570 -25.73 -3.82 24.78
N ALA A 571 -26.11 -3.16 23.69
CA ALA A 571 -25.69 -1.77 23.40
C ALA A 571 -25.75 -0.76 24.59
N PRO A 572 -26.75 -0.75 25.49
CA PRO A 572 -26.76 0.17 26.64
C PRO A 572 -25.67 -0.09 27.70
N ASP A 573 -25.03 -1.27 27.74
CA ASP A 573 -23.95 -1.55 28.69
C ASP A 573 -22.67 -0.73 28.39
N PHE A 574 -22.49 -0.31 27.14
CA PHE A 574 -21.40 0.56 26.69
C PHE A 574 -21.59 2.04 27.05
N VAL A 575 -22.80 2.47 27.44
CA VAL A 575 -23.16 3.90 27.58
C VAL A 575 -23.34 4.28 29.06
N SER A 576 -22.23 4.28 29.81
CA SER A 576 -22.19 4.66 31.23
C SER A 576 -20.98 5.54 31.55
N GLU A 577 -21.16 6.57 32.40
CA GLU A 577 -20.09 7.49 32.89
C GLU A 577 -19.04 6.80 33.80
N LYS A 578 -18.92 5.47 33.75
CA LYS A 578 -18.07 4.63 34.62
C LYS A 578 -17.41 3.44 33.89
N GLY A 579 -17.52 3.37 32.57
CA GLY A 579 -17.02 2.24 31.79
C GLY A 579 -17.73 0.92 32.11
N VAL A 580 -17.08 -0.18 31.73
CA VAL A 580 -17.49 -1.57 31.99
C VAL A 580 -16.60 -2.16 33.09
N GLN A 581 -17.17 -2.84 34.08
CA GLN A 581 -16.39 -3.52 35.13
C GLN A 581 -16.42 -5.04 34.96
N VAL A 582 -15.27 -5.62 34.62
CA VAL A 582 -15.02 -7.06 34.68
C VAL A 582 -14.22 -7.38 35.95
N ALA A 583 -14.59 -8.48 36.63
CA ALA A 583 -14.03 -8.85 37.93
C ALA A 583 -13.57 -10.31 37.94
N ALA A 584 -12.26 -10.53 37.83
CA ALA A 584 -11.65 -11.84 38.01
C ALA A 584 -11.63 -12.22 39.50
N THR A 585 -12.03 -13.46 39.83
CA THR A 585 -11.99 -13.99 41.20
C THR A 585 -11.15 -15.25 41.28
N GLY A 586 -10.01 -15.19 41.95
CA GLY A 586 -9.15 -16.36 42.22
C GLY A 586 -7.65 -16.13 42.02
N CYS A 587 -7.24 -15.01 41.41
CA CYS A 587 -5.85 -14.65 41.15
C CYS A 587 -5.01 -14.61 42.44
N THR A 588 -3.76 -15.11 42.38
CA THR A 588 -2.75 -14.88 43.41
C THR A 588 -1.88 -13.67 43.04
N ALA A 589 -0.86 -13.37 43.83
CA ALA A 589 0.28 -12.62 43.31
C ALA A 589 0.87 -13.33 42.07
N ASP A 590 1.57 -12.59 41.24
CA ASP A 590 2.26 -13.10 40.05
C ASP A 590 1.32 -13.80 39.04
N THR A 591 0.03 -13.41 39.04
CA THR A 591 -1.00 -13.88 38.10
C THR A 591 -1.46 -12.73 37.20
N THR A 592 -1.18 -12.83 35.91
CA THR A 592 -1.72 -11.93 34.88
C THR A 592 -3.16 -12.31 34.54
N ALA A 593 -4.03 -11.32 34.31
CA ALA A 593 -5.37 -11.51 33.79
C ALA A 593 -5.59 -10.59 32.57
N THR A 594 -6.00 -11.18 31.46
CA THR A 594 -6.28 -10.49 30.19
C THR A 594 -7.77 -10.55 29.88
N MET A 595 -8.32 -9.47 29.33
CA MET A 595 -9.66 -9.41 28.76
C MET A 595 -9.53 -9.10 27.28
N THR A 596 -10.17 -9.90 26.43
CA THR A 596 -10.21 -9.69 24.98
C THR A 596 -11.68 -9.58 24.54
N VAL A 597 -11.97 -8.67 23.63
CA VAL A 597 -13.30 -8.45 23.06
C VAL A 597 -13.19 -8.56 21.53
N THR A 598 -14.13 -9.25 20.90
CA THR A 598 -14.15 -9.45 19.44
C THR A 598 -15.51 -9.01 18.90
N PRO A 599 -15.59 -7.91 18.14
CA PRO A 599 -16.86 -7.41 17.61
C PRO A 599 -17.23 -8.08 16.28
N ASN A 600 -18.53 -8.30 16.06
CA ASN A 600 -19.08 -8.39 14.72
C ASN A 600 -19.38 -6.96 14.24
N ASN A 601 -18.96 -6.62 13.02
CA ASN A 601 -19.43 -5.48 12.23
C ASN A 601 -19.06 -4.07 12.76
N GLY A 602 -17.79 -3.87 13.10
CA GLY A 602 -17.09 -2.57 12.89
C GLY A 602 -17.54 -1.33 13.67
N LYS A 603 -17.16 -1.23 14.96
CA LYS A 603 -16.43 -0.06 15.50
C LYS A 603 -15.93 -0.25 16.94
N ILE A 604 -14.89 0.54 17.28
CA ILE A 604 -14.15 0.62 18.55
C ILE A 604 -13.25 -0.60 18.85
N GLU A 605 -11.98 -0.41 18.51
CA GLU A 605 -10.77 -0.64 19.32
C GLU A 605 -10.62 -1.94 20.14
N LYS A 606 -9.49 -2.61 19.90
CA LYS A 606 -8.92 -3.69 20.73
C LYS A 606 -8.42 -3.14 22.08
N PHE A 607 -9.34 -2.88 23.01
CA PHE A 607 -8.99 -2.37 24.34
C PHE A 607 -8.43 -3.47 25.26
N GLU A 608 -7.15 -3.79 25.11
CA GLU A 608 -6.42 -4.65 26.05
C GLU A 608 -5.96 -3.86 27.28
N GLN A 609 -6.38 -4.29 28.47
CA GLN A 609 -5.91 -3.71 29.73
C GLN A 609 -5.46 -4.80 30.70
N THR A 610 -4.15 -5.00 30.75
CA THR A 610 -3.48 -5.97 31.62
C THR A 610 -3.42 -5.45 33.05
N ALA A 611 -3.86 -6.26 34.02
CA ALA A 611 -3.80 -5.91 35.45
C ALA A 611 -3.00 -6.93 36.25
N GLU A 612 -1.81 -6.54 36.71
CA GLU A 612 -0.97 -7.37 37.58
C GLU A 612 -1.40 -7.28 39.06
N VAL A 613 -1.42 -8.43 39.74
CA VAL A 613 -1.71 -8.50 41.18
C VAL A 613 -0.43 -8.24 41.98
N ALA A 614 -0.08 -6.96 42.12
CA ALA A 614 1.16 -6.53 42.78
C ALA A 614 1.31 -7.06 44.22
N PRO A 615 2.51 -7.54 44.62
CA PRO A 615 2.76 -8.10 45.95
C PRO A 615 2.60 -7.04 47.05
N THR A 616 1.78 -7.35 48.07
CA THR A 616 1.40 -6.37 49.10
C THR A 616 2.51 -6.16 50.16
N VAL A 617 3.39 -5.19 49.93
CA VAL A 617 4.37 -4.74 50.93
C VAL A 617 3.66 -3.88 52.00
N LEU A 618 3.71 -4.31 53.26
CA LEU A 618 3.19 -3.57 54.42
C LEU A 618 4.31 -3.26 55.45
N PRO A 619 4.29 -2.08 56.11
CA PRO A 619 5.28 -1.70 57.11
C PRO A 619 4.99 -2.27 58.52
N ASP A 620 6.04 -2.38 59.35
CA ASP A 620 6.05 -2.97 60.69
C ASP A 620 5.22 -2.22 61.76
N SER A 621 4.78 -2.94 62.82
CA SER A 621 4.90 -2.51 64.24
C SER A 621 4.34 -3.55 65.25
N GLU A 622 4.44 -3.26 66.56
CA GLU A 622 4.49 -4.22 67.67
C GLU A 622 3.15 -4.52 68.41
N SER A 623 3.24 -5.42 69.40
CA SER A 623 2.17 -6.04 70.20
C SER A 623 1.46 -5.15 71.24
N ALA A 624 0.21 -5.50 71.58
CA ALA A 624 -0.41 -5.19 72.87
C ALA A 624 -1.43 -6.26 73.33
N ASP A 625 -1.51 -6.51 74.64
CA ASP A 625 -2.50 -7.39 75.30
C ASP A 625 -3.07 -6.65 76.54
N SER A 626 -4.38 -6.37 76.58
CA SER A 626 -5.21 -6.35 77.82
C SER A 626 -6.63 -5.71 77.69
N MET A 627 -7.59 -6.36 78.37
CA MET A 627 -8.72 -5.79 79.16
C MET A 627 -9.59 -4.58 78.71
N HIS A 628 -10.85 -4.93 78.36
CA HIS A 628 -12.12 -4.45 78.99
C HIS A 628 -12.80 -3.08 78.63
N ARG A 629 -14.07 -3.19 78.18
CA ARG A 629 -15.24 -2.26 78.28
C ARG A 629 -15.52 -1.20 77.19
N TRP A 630 -16.81 -0.82 77.13
CA TRP A 630 -17.43 0.12 76.18
C TRP A 630 -16.95 1.57 76.33
N SER A 631 -16.72 2.27 75.21
CA SER A 631 -17.50 3.45 74.76
C SER A 631 -16.69 4.35 73.82
N THR A 632 -17.28 4.71 72.68
CA THR A 632 -17.04 5.95 71.89
C THR A 632 -15.61 6.37 71.48
N ALA A 633 -15.44 6.43 70.14
CA ALA A 633 -14.55 7.31 69.37
C ALA A 633 -13.07 6.91 69.12
N THR A 634 -12.72 6.98 67.81
CA THR A 634 -11.40 7.17 67.17
C THR A 634 -10.33 6.07 67.22
N SER A 635 -9.64 5.95 66.07
CA SER A 635 -8.39 5.21 65.74
C SER A 635 -8.42 3.67 65.62
N GLU A 636 -7.75 3.21 64.56
CA GLU A 636 -7.49 1.83 64.07
C GLU A 636 -6.01 1.44 64.36
N PRO A 637 -5.44 0.29 63.89
CA PRO A 637 -5.97 -0.90 63.17
C PRO A 637 -5.77 -2.19 64.02
N THR A 638 -5.61 -3.46 63.60
CA THR A 638 -5.37 -4.25 62.34
C THR A 638 -6.11 -5.62 62.45
N THR A 639 -6.03 -6.68 61.61
CA THR A 639 -5.35 -7.01 60.33
C THR A 639 -6.14 -8.10 59.57
N SER A 640 -6.06 -8.16 58.23
CA SER A 640 -6.35 -9.31 57.34
C SER A 640 -7.78 -9.93 57.27
N PRO A 641 -8.13 -10.65 56.18
CA PRO A 641 -7.38 -10.89 54.94
C PRO A 641 -8.03 -10.34 53.65
N SER A 642 -7.18 -10.15 52.63
CA SER A 642 -7.43 -10.09 51.18
C SER A 642 -8.86 -9.84 50.64
N THR A 643 -9.04 -8.70 49.97
CA THR A 643 -9.79 -8.63 48.72
C THR A 643 -9.14 -7.57 47.83
N ALA A 644 -8.43 -7.98 46.78
CA ALA A 644 -7.92 -7.02 45.79
C ALA A 644 -9.11 -6.45 45.00
N LYS A 645 -9.11 -5.14 44.81
CA LYS A 645 -9.99 -4.45 43.86
C LYS A 645 -9.11 -3.61 42.94
N ALA A 646 -9.04 -3.98 41.68
CA ALA A 646 -8.77 -3.01 40.63
C ALA A 646 -10.05 -2.17 40.46
N GLU A 647 -9.96 -0.85 40.61
CA GLU A 647 -10.97 0.06 40.06
C GLU A 647 -10.47 0.54 38.69
N ILE A 648 -10.97 -0.11 37.64
CA ILE A 648 -10.88 0.39 36.27
C ILE A 648 -11.88 1.55 36.13
N ARG A 649 -11.51 2.56 35.32
CA ARG A 649 -12.28 3.76 34.98
C ARG A 649 -12.15 4.06 33.50
#